data_AF-A0AAN7UVQ9-F1
#
_entry.id   AF-A0AAN7UVQ9-F1
#
_cell.length_a   1.000
_cell.length_b   1.000
_cell.length_c   1.000
_cell.angle_alpha   90.00
_cell.angle_beta   90.00
_cell.angle_gamma   90.00
#
_symmetry.space_group_name_H-M   'P 1'
#
loop_
_entity.id
_entity.type
_entity.pdbx_description
1 polymer ?
#
loop_
_entity_poly.entity_id
_entity_poly.type
_entity_poly.pdbx_seq_one_letter_code
_entity_poly.pdbx_strand_id
1 'polypeptide(L)'
;MTILTKLLLLIVFVTVQSKDCNYRFWNAISCENIKSLEQLKQAIQECIEQEKVQIEDFVGLEFQRSDINFLQPQTFEGFEHVKVIKFLFSNITNIPEGSFKNLKNLEEFEIGFSKVDNIEDKAFMNMFNLKKILFYVTVVKQFPKGAFADMHALTEVNFHKNDLEEIQEGDFDNSPNLVKLFIYENKLKSLPKDIFRKLTQVETIHIGQNSIEHLDEGTFKGLTKLKTLHLGNNLLTTLSPQLFNGLNALSDLNLQRNGIKDLADGIFAHLNNLKTIDLSKNQIATLRSDLFKNSPEIESIDLSENQLTELDNIFKGSTKLNRINLSGNQLSSIPDGVFAGTSLSHLDLSSNQIEKILPGAFKGLNHLKKIKLESNKLSEIAATSFDDLKQLINLNLSINKLKALPVGIFAENTALEDLYLGNNEISKLENGIFDKLLNLIHLDLDNNKITCLESGIFKNLKQMESFQIASNELTGISAQTFDGISSVTYLTISKNPICSIDCDAFKAFLSLKYFSLEDFDLEEYPPKCFSSLKNVHTLRINNSILKQLKKGNFAGMEMLRNLYLTENHISFIEPGAFDGLADLVSLSLHQNNLTKIVSEMFSGLEKLEWLTLTENSISSLDPTTFELFPNLRFLYLASNKLNKFKGNEFTKLPNLTYIDLSDNDITSLPSDILKPLTSLTFLKLTFNRFKILEKGSIPSSPKLENLDLQKSNINEIKPGTFEEFKSLQDLNLSNNTLKHISAEMFRGLTNISAISLEYNEITDLNPDVFDNFPNLRCVRLEGNRLDSRIMTVIKRQYPKPELVGLE
;
A
#
# COMPACT_ATOMS: atom_id res chain seq x y z
N MET A 1 17.29 -6.87 -24.17
CA MET A 1 18.35 -6.15 -24.91
C MET A 1 17.69 -4.91 -25.48
N THR A 2 18.01 -3.69 -25.09
CA THR A 2 19.27 -3.08 -24.62
C THR A 2 18.87 -1.96 -23.65
N ILE A 3 19.41 -1.85 -22.43
CA ILE A 3 20.78 -1.43 -22.12
C ILE A 3 21.17 -0.16 -22.90
N LEU A 4 21.81 0.80 -22.24
CA LEU A 4 22.45 1.98 -22.83
C LEU A 4 21.52 3.13 -23.29
N THR A 5 21.02 3.90 -22.33
CA THR A 5 21.01 5.38 -22.43
C THR A 5 21.19 5.97 -21.03
N LYS A 6 22.35 5.66 -20.41
CA LYS A 6 23.01 6.47 -19.37
C LYS A 6 24.50 6.08 -19.30
N LEU A 7 25.12 6.07 -20.47
CA LEU A 7 26.55 6.23 -20.76
C LEU A 7 26.58 7.50 -21.64
N LEU A 8 27.47 8.47 -21.56
CA LEU A 8 28.76 8.57 -20.90
C LEU A 8 29.27 9.98 -21.17
N LEU A 9 29.89 10.61 -20.19
CA LEU A 9 31.05 11.49 -20.40
C LEU A 9 31.91 11.47 -19.11
N LEU A 10 32.60 10.33 -18.92
CA LEU A 10 34.08 10.22 -18.89
C LEU A 10 34.80 11.59 -18.71
N ILE A 11 35.60 11.87 -17.66
CA ILE A 11 36.88 11.22 -17.31
C ILE A 11 37.36 11.72 -15.93
N VAL A 12 37.71 10.77 -15.07
CA VAL A 12 38.86 10.73 -14.13
C VAL A 12 39.14 11.98 -13.27
N PHE A 13 38.73 11.89 -12.00
CA PHE A 13 39.69 11.90 -10.88
C PHE A 13 39.23 10.84 -9.88
N VAL A 14 39.90 9.68 -9.91
CA VAL A 14 39.96 8.80 -8.75
C VAL A 14 40.92 9.50 -7.79
N THR A 15 40.38 10.33 -6.90
CA THR A 15 41.06 10.62 -5.64
C THR A 15 40.74 9.46 -4.71
N VAL A 16 41.79 8.82 -4.20
CA VAL A 16 41.71 7.72 -3.23
C VAL A 16 41.06 8.28 -1.98
N GLN A 17 39.73 8.24 -1.85
CA GLN A 17 39.05 8.50 -0.57
C GLN A 17 39.66 7.58 0.50
N SER A 18 40.11 8.15 1.62
CA SER A 18 40.44 7.34 2.79
C SER A 18 39.27 6.39 3.05
N LYS A 19 39.56 5.09 3.22
CA LYS A 19 38.51 4.06 3.35
C LYS A 19 37.63 4.28 4.59
N ASP A 20 38.14 5.03 5.56
CA ASP A 20 37.58 5.11 6.91
C ASP A 20 36.98 6.50 7.23
N CYS A 21 37.52 7.62 6.71
CA CYS A 21 36.98 8.96 6.92
C CYS A 21 36.88 9.79 5.63
N ASN A 22 35.85 10.63 5.52
CA ASN A 22 35.62 11.51 4.38
C ASN A 22 35.24 12.92 4.84
N TYR A 23 35.81 13.95 4.18
CA TYR A 23 35.43 15.34 4.36
C TYR A 23 34.09 15.60 3.67
N ARG A 24 33.07 15.99 4.43
CA ARG A 24 31.70 16.26 3.94
C ARG A 24 31.45 17.76 3.80
N PHE A 25 30.37 18.07 3.08
CA PHE A 25 29.78 19.41 3.07
C PHE A 25 29.57 19.92 4.51
N TRP A 26 29.69 21.24 4.73
CA TRP A 26 29.59 21.91 6.05
C TRP A 26 30.82 21.79 6.96
N ASN A 27 31.99 21.53 6.38
CA ASN A 27 33.25 21.45 7.11
C ASN A 27 33.24 20.38 8.21
N ALA A 28 32.74 19.18 7.93
CA ALA A 28 32.72 18.07 8.89
C ALA A 28 33.47 16.86 8.33
N ILE A 29 34.18 16.14 9.19
CA ILE A 29 34.78 14.84 8.86
C ILE A 29 33.85 13.74 9.36
N SER A 30 33.44 12.86 8.45
CA SER A 30 32.57 11.73 8.74
C SER A 30 33.35 10.43 8.59
N CYS A 31 33.43 9.66 9.67
CA CYS A 31 34.20 8.43 9.77
C CYS A 31 33.28 7.22 9.94
N GLU A 32 33.52 6.15 9.19
CA GLU A 32 32.72 4.94 9.18
C GLU A 32 33.54 3.74 9.68
N ASN A 33 32.90 2.81 10.42
CA ASN A 33 33.52 1.56 10.89
C ASN A 33 34.78 1.73 11.77
N ILE A 34 34.85 2.81 12.54
CA ILE A 34 35.97 3.08 13.47
C ILE A 34 35.86 2.16 14.69
N LYS A 35 36.97 1.51 15.07
CA LYS A 35 37.04 0.56 16.19
C LYS A 35 38.12 0.88 17.23
N SER A 36 39.01 1.83 16.95
CA SER A 36 40.08 2.23 17.88
C SER A 36 40.46 3.71 17.71
N LEU A 37 41.07 4.28 18.74
CA LEU A 37 41.57 5.67 18.71
C LEU A 37 42.68 5.88 17.67
N GLU A 38 43.58 4.90 17.52
CA GLU A 38 44.65 4.97 16.53
C GLU A 38 44.10 4.99 15.09
N GLN A 39 43.10 4.14 14.82
CA GLN A 39 42.41 4.14 13.53
C GLN A 39 41.75 5.50 13.26
N LEU A 40 41.07 6.08 14.26
CA LEU A 40 40.44 7.39 14.13
C LEU A 40 41.46 8.49 13.78
N LYS A 41 42.55 8.58 14.56
CA LYS A 41 43.59 9.60 14.36
C LYS A 41 44.25 9.46 12.98
N GLN A 42 44.58 8.23 12.59
CA GLN A 42 45.15 7.96 11.27
C GLN A 42 44.18 8.33 10.15
N ALA A 43 42.92 7.90 10.23
CA ALA A 43 41.94 8.14 9.18
C ALA A 43 41.60 9.63 9.02
N ILE A 44 41.55 10.40 10.12
CA ILE A 44 41.40 11.87 10.06
C ILE A 44 42.62 12.51 9.39
N GLN A 45 43.83 12.12 9.77
CA GLN A 45 45.07 12.67 9.19
C GLN A 45 45.14 12.39 7.68
N GLU A 46 44.87 11.16 7.27
CA GLU A 46 44.82 10.77 5.85
C GLU A 46 43.77 11.59 5.08
N CYS A 47 42.58 11.79 5.66
CA CYS A 47 41.53 12.59 5.05
C CYS A 47 41.93 14.07 4.88
N ILE A 48 42.55 14.68 5.89
CA ILE A 48 43.03 16.07 5.86
C ILE A 48 44.12 16.25 4.79
N GLU A 49 45.10 15.35 4.74
CA GLU A 49 46.18 15.39 3.74
C GLU A 49 45.66 15.23 2.32
N GLN A 50 44.73 14.29 2.12
CA GLN A 50 44.14 14.00 0.82
C GLN A 50 43.29 15.16 0.30
N GLU A 51 42.45 15.73 1.16
CA GLU A 51 41.52 16.82 0.80
C GLU A 51 42.16 18.22 0.93
N LYS A 52 43.42 18.30 1.38
CA LYS A 52 44.19 19.54 1.58
C LYS A 52 43.50 20.55 2.51
N VAL A 53 42.80 20.04 3.50
CA VAL A 53 42.12 20.84 4.55
C VAL A 53 43.12 21.10 5.69
N GLN A 54 43.03 22.21 6.43
CA GLN A 54 43.77 22.36 7.69
C GLN A 54 42.96 21.78 8.84
N ILE A 55 43.62 21.26 9.88
CA ILE A 55 42.92 20.64 11.01
C ILE A 55 41.94 21.63 11.67
N GLU A 56 42.26 22.92 11.70
CA GLU A 56 41.41 23.96 12.29
C GLU A 56 40.20 24.38 11.43
N ASP A 57 40.15 23.97 10.16
CA ASP A 57 39.11 24.40 9.20
C ASP A 57 37.82 23.58 9.30
N PHE A 58 37.92 22.33 9.78
CA PHE A 58 36.74 21.50 9.99
C PHE A 58 36.15 21.76 11.39
N VAL A 59 34.82 21.78 11.49
CA VAL A 59 34.08 22.14 12.69
C VAL A 59 33.23 21.00 13.23
N GLY A 60 33.20 19.84 12.56
CA GLY A 60 32.38 18.70 12.96
C GLY A 60 33.09 17.36 12.83
N LEU A 61 32.83 16.45 13.79
CA LEU A 61 33.22 15.04 13.74
C LEU A 61 31.97 14.16 13.81
N GLU A 62 31.83 13.25 12.85
CA GLU A 62 30.71 12.31 12.79
C GLU A 62 31.23 10.88 12.73
N PHE A 63 30.68 10.01 13.56
CA PHE A 63 30.95 8.58 13.59
C PHE A 63 29.72 7.83 13.09
N GLN A 64 29.89 7.03 12.05
CA GLN A 64 28.85 6.18 11.48
C GLN A 64 29.23 4.72 11.65
N ARG A 65 28.29 3.87 12.09
CA ARG A 65 28.47 2.41 12.16
C ARG A 65 29.77 1.99 12.87
N SER A 66 30.15 2.71 13.90
CA SER A 66 31.44 2.58 14.57
C SER A 66 31.30 1.93 15.95
N ASP A 67 32.32 1.17 16.37
CA ASP A 67 32.39 0.56 17.70
C ASP A 67 33.28 1.43 18.61
N ILE A 68 32.64 2.34 19.34
CA ILE A 68 33.29 3.37 20.17
C ILE A 68 33.57 2.80 21.57
N ASN A 69 34.53 1.87 21.63
CA ASN A 69 34.97 1.23 22.88
C ASN A 69 36.19 1.91 23.50
N PHE A 70 36.67 2.99 22.88
CA PHE A 70 37.92 3.68 23.20
C PHE A 70 37.70 5.12 23.69
N LEU A 71 36.45 5.51 23.96
CA LEU A 71 36.15 6.84 24.48
C LEU A 71 36.75 7.00 25.88
N GLN A 72 37.58 8.02 26.05
CA GLN A 72 38.33 8.37 27.26
C GLN A 72 38.50 9.91 27.31
N PRO A 73 38.85 10.52 28.46
CA PRO A 73 38.99 11.97 28.58
C PRO A 73 39.97 12.64 27.61
N GLN A 74 40.92 11.88 27.05
CA GLN A 74 41.93 12.35 26.08
C GLN A 74 41.58 12.03 24.62
N THR A 75 40.45 11.37 24.34
CA THR A 75 40.07 10.92 22.98
C THR A 75 40.07 12.06 21.96
N PHE A 76 39.67 13.27 22.37
CA PHE A 76 39.56 14.43 21.49
C PHE A 76 40.66 15.50 21.69
N GLU A 77 41.79 15.14 22.30
CA GLU A 77 42.95 16.03 22.39
C GLU A 77 43.48 16.38 20.99
N GLY A 78 43.64 17.67 20.70
CA GLY A 78 43.97 18.20 19.37
C GLY A 78 42.76 18.58 18.50
N PHE A 79 41.53 18.34 18.98
CA PHE A 79 40.28 18.68 18.28
C PHE A 79 39.43 19.71 19.03
N GLU A 80 40.05 20.59 19.83
CA GLU A 80 39.35 21.55 20.71
C GLU A 80 38.56 22.63 19.95
N HIS A 81 38.82 22.81 18.65
CA HIS A 81 38.11 23.73 17.76
C HIS A 81 36.76 23.18 17.28
N VAL A 82 36.51 21.86 17.43
CA VAL A 82 35.30 21.19 16.94
C VAL A 82 34.06 21.72 17.67
N LYS A 83 33.02 22.00 16.88
CA LYS A 83 31.72 22.52 17.32
C LYS A 83 30.62 21.46 17.33
N VAL A 84 30.76 20.40 16.56
CA VAL A 84 29.73 19.37 16.42
C VAL A 84 30.34 17.98 16.57
N ILE A 85 29.74 17.14 17.41
CA ILE A 85 30.06 15.70 17.49
C ILE A 85 28.80 14.89 17.33
N LYS A 86 28.84 13.89 16.44
CA LYS A 86 27.71 12.98 16.18
C LYS A 86 28.15 11.52 16.21
N PHE A 87 27.36 10.68 16.87
CA PHE A 87 27.48 9.22 16.84
C PHE A 87 26.19 8.63 16.28
N LEU A 88 26.25 8.10 15.05
CA LEU A 88 25.10 7.55 14.34
C LEU A 88 25.29 6.07 14.05
N PHE A 89 24.23 5.27 14.26
CA PHE A 89 24.26 3.82 14.00
C PHE A 89 25.43 3.09 14.67
N SER A 90 25.94 3.65 15.77
CA SER A 90 27.19 3.25 16.40
C SER A 90 26.93 2.50 17.72
N ASN A 91 27.94 1.80 18.21
CA ASN A 91 27.89 1.10 19.48
C ASN A 91 28.86 1.74 20.46
N ILE A 92 28.35 2.33 21.54
CA ILE A 92 29.12 3.05 22.56
C ILE A 92 29.03 2.25 23.85
N THR A 93 30.13 1.60 24.22
CA THR A 93 30.16 0.76 25.43
C THR A 93 30.14 1.61 26.71
N ASN A 94 30.75 2.78 26.71
CA ASN A 94 30.81 3.65 27.88
C ASN A 94 31.06 5.11 27.48
N ILE A 95 30.49 6.05 28.22
CA ILE A 95 30.84 7.47 28.19
C ILE A 95 31.44 7.85 29.55
N PRO A 96 32.78 7.83 29.70
CA PRO A 96 33.45 8.16 30.95
C PRO A 96 33.30 9.61 31.42
N GLU A 97 33.58 9.84 32.70
CA GLU A 97 33.69 11.20 33.26
C GLU A 97 34.68 12.06 32.46
N GLY A 98 34.22 13.21 31.96
CA GLY A 98 35.08 14.19 31.31
C GLY A 98 35.57 13.82 29.90
N SER A 99 34.94 12.85 29.22
CA SER A 99 35.21 12.49 27.82
C SER A 99 35.23 13.68 26.85
N PHE A 100 34.50 14.75 27.17
CA PHE A 100 34.35 15.94 26.31
C PHE A 100 34.89 17.23 26.96
N LYS A 101 35.61 17.14 28.09
CA LYS A 101 35.98 18.30 28.92
C LYS A 101 36.86 19.35 28.20
N ASN A 102 37.61 18.93 27.17
CA ASN A 102 38.51 19.81 26.42
C ASN A 102 37.81 20.51 25.23
N LEU A 103 36.60 20.07 24.87
CA LEU A 103 35.85 20.58 23.72
C LEU A 103 35.07 21.85 24.05
N LYS A 104 35.80 22.91 24.41
CA LYS A 104 35.19 24.17 24.86
C LYS A 104 34.35 24.86 23.80
N ASN A 105 34.54 24.55 22.51
CA ASN A 105 33.78 25.15 21.42
C ASN A 105 32.57 24.31 20.98
N LEU A 106 32.31 23.18 21.64
CA LEU A 106 31.23 22.28 21.24
C LEU A 106 29.86 22.94 21.44
N GLU A 107 29.10 23.07 20.35
CA GLU A 107 27.77 23.66 20.30
C GLU A 107 26.67 22.60 20.11
N GLU A 108 26.97 21.46 19.49
CA GLU A 108 26.01 20.38 19.22
C GLU A 108 26.63 19.00 19.50
N PHE A 109 25.90 18.19 20.28
CA PHE A 109 26.26 16.82 20.61
C PHE A 109 25.09 15.89 20.34
N GLU A 110 25.34 14.85 19.55
CA GLU A 110 24.29 13.95 19.05
C GLU A 110 24.68 12.48 19.14
N ILE A 111 23.78 11.66 19.68
CA ILE A 111 23.82 10.20 19.61
C ILE A 111 22.48 9.72 19.07
N GLY A 112 22.48 9.13 17.88
CA GLY A 112 21.29 8.75 17.13
C GLY A 112 21.35 7.32 16.62
N PHE A 113 20.26 6.55 16.73
CA PHE A 113 20.19 5.16 16.25
C PHE A 113 21.33 4.28 16.78
N SER A 114 21.85 4.58 17.96
CA SER A 114 23.11 4.03 18.47
C SER A 114 22.88 3.39 19.82
N LYS A 115 23.61 2.33 20.15
CA LYS A 115 23.55 1.72 21.49
C LYS A 115 24.48 2.49 22.43
N VAL A 116 23.99 2.84 23.63
CA VAL A 116 24.81 3.40 24.71
C VAL A 116 24.66 2.51 25.94
N ASP A 117 25.71 1.77 26.29
CA ASP A 117 25.65 0.78 27.38
C ASP A 117 25.77 1.42 28.77
N ASN A 118 26.65 2.42 28.91
CA ASN A 118 26.84 3.12 30.18
C ASN A 118 27.19 4.59 29.96
N ILE A 119 26.67 5.46 30.84
CA ILE A 119 27.03 6.88 30.94
C ILE A 119 27.47 7.12 32.39
N GLU A 120 28.75 7.43 32.60
CA GLU A 120 29.28 7.67 33.94
C GLU A 120 28.80 9.01 34.52
N ASP A 121 28.82 9.12 35.85
CA ASP A 121 28.56 10.38 36.53
C ASP A 121 29.46 11.49 35.97
N LYS A 122 28.87 12.67 35.73
CA LYS A 122 29.57 13.84 35.18
C LYS A 122 30.21 13.63 33.80
N ALA A 123 29.75 12.64 33.01
CA ALA A 123 30.17 12.43 31.62
C ALA A 123 30.18 13.72 30.76
N PHE A 124 29.20 14.61 30.98
CA PHE A 124 29.01 15.85 30.23
C PHE A 124 29.42 17.13 30.99
N MET A 125 30.20 16.99 32.06
CA MET A 125 30.67 18.14 32.85
C MET A 125 31.54 19.09 32.01
N ASN A 126 31.47 20.40 32.31
CA ASN A 126 32.17 21.47 31.61
C ASN A 126 31.77 21.73 30.13
N MET A 127 30.64 21.20 29.66
CA MET A 127 30.11 21.47 28.31
C MET A 127 29.34 22.81 28.24
N PHE A 128 29.96 23.91 28.70
CA PHE A 128 29.29 25.20 28.95
C PHE A 128 28.67 25.87 27.71
N ASN A 129 29.23 25.62 26.53
CA ASN A 129 28.82 26.25 25.27
C ASN A 129 27.84 25.40 24.45
N LEU A 130 27.44 24.24 24.97
CA LEU A 130 26.57 23.32 24.27
C LEU A 130 25.17 23.93 24.13
N LYS A 131 24.72 24.09 22.88
CA LYS A 131 23.40 24.63 22.54
C LYS A 131 22.38 23.53 22.29
N LYS A 132 22.81 22.38 21.78
CA LYS A 132 21.94 21.23 21.54
C LYS A 132 22.54 19.94 22.04
N ILE A 133 21.71 19.15 22.72
CA ILE A 133 22.02 17.78 23.12
C ILE A 133 20.92 16.85 22.66
N LEU A 134 21.29 15.86 21.85
CA LEU A 134 20.37 14.94 21.20
C LEU A 134 20.77 13.51 21.50
N PHE A 135 19.88 12.76 22.14
CA PHE A 135 19.98 11.33 22.35
C PHE A 135 18.68 10.73 21.85
N TYR A 136 18.69 10.04 20.73
CA TYR A 136 17.46 9.48 20.20
C TYR A 136 17.64 8.10 19.59
N VAL A 137 16.68 7.22 19.87
CA VAL A 137 16.78 5.81 19.46
C VAL A 137 18.06 5.18 20.05
N THR A 138 18.30 5.39 21.36
CA THR A 138 19.54 4.95 22.04
C THR A 138 19.39 4.00 23.23
N VAL A 139 18.16 3.60 23.56
CA VAL A 139 17.81 2.71 24.69
C VAL A 139 18.35 3.14 26.07
N VAL A 140 18.74 4.41 26.21
CA VAL A 140 19.17 4.99 27.50
C VAL A 140 18.00 4.98 28.48
N LYS A 141 18.24 4.43 29.68
CA LYS A 141 17.22 4.28 30.74
C LYS A 141 17.14 5.44 31.72
N GLN A 142 18.26 6.11 31.94
CA GLN A 142 18.37 7.26 32.84
C GLN A 142 19.62 8.06 32.49
N PHE A 143 19.60 9.36 32.75
CA PHE A 143 20.80 10.19 32.76
C PHE A 143 21.35 10.31 34.18
N PRO A 144 22.68 10.35 34.37
CA PRO A 144 23.27 10.48 35.69
C PRO A 144 22.89 11.82 36.33
N LYS A 145 22.84 11.83 37.67
CA LYS A 145 22.45 13.02 38.42
C LYS A 145 23.38 14.20 38.10
N GLY A 146 22.79 15.34 37.74
CA GLY A 146 23.56 16.53 37.38
C GLY A 146 24.28 16.43 36.04
N ALA A 147 23.88 15.49 35.16
CA ALA A 147 24.37 15.40 33.78
C ALA A 147 24.32 16.74 33.03
N PHE A 148 23.37 17.60 33.39
CA PHE A 148 23.13 18.90 32.74
C PHE A 148 23.52 20.10 33.61
N ALA A 149 24.31 19.91 34.67
CA ALA A 149 24.61 20.96 35.66
C ALA A 149 25.28 22.21 35.05
N ASP A 150 26.13 22.03 34.04
CA ASP A 150 26.93 23.09 33.42
C ASP A 150 26.35 23.62 32.09
N MET A 151 25.11 23.26 31.75
CA MET A 151 24.56 23.44 30.40
C MET A 151 23.72 24.71 30.19
N HIS A 152 24.23 25.86 30.64
CA HIS A 152 23.52 27.14 30.58
C HIS A 152 23.19 27.65 29.16
N ALA A 153 23.95 27.22 28.15
CA ALA A 153 23.76 27.61 26.75
C ALA A 153 22.72 26.77 25.99
N LEU A 154 22.16 25.72 26.60
CA LEU A 154 21.22 24.84 25.93
C LEU A 154 19.97 25.60 25.47
N THR A 155 19.64 25.40 24.20
CA THR A 155 18.42 25.89 23.55
C THR A 155 17.54 24.74 23.07
N GLU A 156 18.10 23.55 22.86
CA GLU A 156 17.35 22.36 22.44
C GLU A 156 17.85 21.08 23.14
N VAL A 157 16.91 20.35 23.72
CA VAL A 157 17.13 19.01 24.29
C VAL A 157 16.20 18.05 23.57
N ASN A 158 16.77 16.97 23.02
CA ASN A 158 15.99 15.93 22.38
C ASN A 158 16.38 14.54 22.85
N PHE A 159 15.53 13.95 23.68
CA PHE A 159 15.68 12.63 24.29
C PHE A 159 14.60 11.63 23.84
N HIS A 160 14.08 11.79 22.62
CA HIS A 160 12.97 10.97 22.17
C HIS A 160 13.37 9.53 21.82
N LYS A 161 12.42 8.59 21.88
CA LYS A 161 12.64 7.16 21.53
C LYS A 161 13.80 6.55 22.32
N ASN A 162 13.82 6.74 23.63
CA ASN A 162 14.73 6.03 24.52
C ASN A 162 13.93 5.15 25.49
N ASP A 163 14.61 4.64 26.51
CA ASP A 163 14.00 3.81 27.56
C ASP A 163 13.89 4.60 28.87
N LEU A 164 13.83 5.94 28.83
CA LEU A 164 13.89 6.76 30.05
C LEU A 164 12.74 6.42 30.99
N GLU A 165 13.06 5.93 32.19
CA GLU A 165 12.07 5.52 33.20
C GLU A 165 11.72 6.67 34.17
N GLU A 166 12.66 7.60 34.39
CA GLU A 166 12.50 8.76 35.27
C GLU A 166 13.31 9.97 34.80
N ILE A 167 12.92 11.16 35.31
CA ILE A 167 13.69 12.42 35.25
C ILE A 167 13.74 12.95 36.68
N GLN A 168 14.89 13.42 37.11
CA GLN A 168 15.11 13.90 38.46
C GLN A 168 14.70 15.38 38.61
N GLU A 169 14.27 15.74 39.82
CA GLU A 169 13.97 17.12 40.14
C GLU A 169 15.20 18.01 39.90
N GLY A 170 15.02 19.08 39.14
CA GLY A 170 16.09 20.04 38.83
C GLY A 170 17.01 19.64 37.67
N ASP A 171 16.74 18.55 36.94
CA ASP A 171 17.57 18.15 35.79
C ASP A 171 17.73 19.26 34.73
N PHE A 172 16.74 20.15 34.60
CA PHE A 172 16.79 21.27 33.65
C PHE A 172 16.98 22.65 34.32
N ASP A 173 17.22 22.70 35.64
CA ASP A 173 17.31 23.96 36.38
C ASP A 173 18.44 24.87 35.92
N ASN A 174 19.51 24.28 35.37
CA ASN A 174 20.68 24.98 34.88
C ASN A 174 20.59 25.32 33.38
N SER A 175 19.45 25.09 32.73
CA SER A 175 19.24 25.34 31.30
C SER A 175 18.19 26.44 31.05
N PRO A 176 18.34 27.67 31.59
CA PRO A 176 17.30 28.70 31.54
C PRO A 176 16.99 29.23 30.14
N ASN A 177 17.89 29.00 29.18
CA ASN A 177 17.75 29.41 27.78
C ASN A 177 17.07 28.35 26.89
N LEU A 178 16.61 27.24 27.48
CA LEU A 178 15.99 26.15 26.75
C LEU A 178 14.73 26.61 26.04
N VAL A 179 14.66 26.39 24.73
CA VAL A 179 13.54 26.76 23.86
C VAL A 179 12.70 25.54 23.51
N LYS A 180 13.33 24.39 23.29
CA LYS A 180 12.65 23.15 22.89
C LYS A 180 13.09 21.98 23.75
N LEU A 181 12.10 21.21 24.21
CA LEU A 181 12.30 20.03 25.01
C LEU A 181 11.47 18.87 24.45
N PHE A 182 12.16 17.84 23.97
CA PHE A 182 11.55 16.63 23.43
C PHE A 182 11.93 15.43 24.30
N ILE A 183 10.97 14.81 24.95
CA ILE A 183 11.16 13.61 25.79
C ILE A 183 10.05 12.57 25.52
N TYR A 184 9.50 12.59 24.31
CA TYR A 184 8.44 11.68 23.89
C TYR A 184 8.96 10.29 23.52
N GLU A 185 8.09 9.28 23.50
CA GLU A 185 8.48 7.87 23.25
C GLU A 185 9.52 7.39 24.26
N ASN A 186 9.18 7.43 25.54
CA ASN A 186 9.96 6.94 26.67
C ASN A 186 9.06 6.12 27.62
N LYS A 187 9.55 5.80 28.83
CA LYS A 187 8.85 4.99 29.84
C LYS A 187 8.50 5.79 31.09
N LEU A 188 8.41 7.12 30.99
CA LEU A 188 8.16 7.99 32.13
C LEU A 188 6.76 7.74 32.70
N LYS A 189 6.67 7.48 34.01
CA LYS A 189 5.38 7.28 34.72
C LYS A 189 4.85 8.53 35.42
N SER A 190 5.74 9.47 35.72
CA SER A 190 5.40 10.73 36.41
C SER A 190 6.45 11.79 36.07
N LEU A 191 6.13 13.05 36.37
CA LEU A 191 7.05 14.17 36.29
C LEU A 191 7.20 14.81 37.68
N PRO A 192 8.41 15.28 38.07
CA PRO A 192 8.56 16.06 39.28
C PRO A 192 7.78 17.39 39.21
N LYS A 193 7.15 17.79 40.33
CA LYS A 193 6.21 18.93 40.42
C LYS A 193 6.70 20.26 39.83
N ASP A 194 7.99 20.56 39.96
CA ASP A 194 8.59 21.84 39.55
C ASP A 194 9.63 21.68 38.43
N ILE A 195 9.61 20.56 37.68
CA ILE A 195 10.65 20.20 36.72
C ILE A 195 10.92 21.25 35.63
N PHE A 196 9.92 22.06 35.26
CA PHE A 196 10.04 23.10 34.23
C PHE A 196 10.11 24.53 34.78
N ARG A 197 10.10 24.72 36.11
CA ARG A 197 9.88 26.02 36.73
C ARG A 197 10.86 27.13 36.29
N LYS A 198 12.10 26.77 35.94
CA LYS A 198 13.14 27.71 35.48
C LYS A 198 13.20 27.92 33.97
N LEU A 199 12.44 27.15 33.18
CA LEU A 199 12.50 27.13 31.71
C LEU A 199 11.66 28.25 31.08
N THR A 200 11.89 29.49 31.51
CA THR A 200 11.06 30.65 31.12
C THR A 200 11.11 31.01 29.64
N GLN A 201 12.07 30.45 28.89
CA GLN A 201 12.23 30.65 27.45
C GLN A 201 11.61 29.54 26.59
N VAL A 202 11.08 28.47 27.21
CA VAL A 202 10.60 27.31 26.46
C VAL A 202 9.36 27.66 25.63
N GLU A 203 9.40 27.27 24.36
CA GLU A 203 8.32 27.46 23.39
C GLU A 203 7.67 26.13 22.99
N THR A 204 8.40 25.02 23.11
CA THR A 204 7.92 23.68 22.70
C THR A 204 8.28 22.62 23.73
N ILE A 205 7.27 21.89 24.18
CA ILE A 205 7.42 20.73 25.06
C ILE A 205 6.65 19.55 24.47
N HIS A 206 7.35 18.47 24.13
CA HIS A 206 6.75 17.20 23.72
C HIS A 206 7.12 16.09 24.71
N ILE A 207 6.13 15.56 25.42
CA ILE A 207 6.27 14.48 26.42
C ILE A 207 5.23 13.38 26.15
N GLY A 208 4.73 13.30 24.91
CA GLY A 208 3.79 12.26 24.49
C GLY A 208 4.41 10.86 24.46
N GLN A 209 3.60 9.83 24.24
CA GLN A 209 4.05 8.44 24.13
C GLN A 209 4.91 8.00 25.33
N ASN A 210 4.43 8.29 26.53
CA ASN A 210 5.00 7.86 27.80
C ASN A 210 3.93 7.09 28.59
N SER A 211 4.15 6.86 29.87
CA SER A 211 3.18 6.22 30.78
C SER A 211 2.74 7.18 31.90
N ILE A 212 2.67 8.49 31.63
CA ILE A 212 2.38 9.50 32.66
C ILE A 212 0.92 9.38 33.10
N GLU A 213 0.70 9.10 34.37
CA GLU A 213 -0.65 8.89 34.95
C GLU A 213 -1.26 10.20 35.47
N HIS A 214 -0.42 11.09 36.03
CA HIS A 214 -0.85 12.32 36.68
C HIS A 214 0.12 13.48 36.40
N LEU A 215 -0.41 14.70 36.42
CA LEU A 215 0.34 15.95 36.35
C LEU A 215 -0.07 16.86 37.51
N ASP A 216 0.91 17.40 38.21
CA ASP A 216 0.68 18.39 39.26
C ASP A 216 0.17 19.71 38.66
N GLU A 217 -0.67 20.44 39.40
CA GLU A 217 -1.20 21.75 38.97
C GLU A 217 -0.10 22.79 38.66
N GLY A 218 1.08 22.62 39.25
CA GLY A 218 2.23 23.50 39.07
C GLY A 218 3.15 23.15 37.90
N THR A 219 2.93 22.01 37.24
CA THR A 219 3.90 21.42 36.28
C THR A 219 4.35 22.41 35.21
N PHE A 220 3.43 23.20 34.65
CA PHE A 220 3.71 24.17 33.57
C PHE A 220 3.70 25.63 34.04
N LYS A 221 3.72 25.87 35.35
CA LYS A 221 3.62 27.22 35.91
C LYS A 221 4.81 28.08 35.48
N GLY A 222 4.53 29.26 34.93
CA GLY A 222 5.54 30.25 34.55
C GLY A 222 6.06 30.12 33.11
N LEU A 223 5.59 29.14 32.33
CA LEU A 223 6.00 28.93 30.94
C LEU A 223 5.24 29.86 29.97
N THR A 224 5.36 31.18 30.17
CA THR A 224 4.55 32.19 29.46
C THR A 224 4.84 32.30 27.96
N LYS A 225 5.94 31.69 27.49
CA LYS A 225 6.33 31.63 26.07
C LYS A 225 5.96 30.32 25.39
N LEU A 226 5.41 29.33 26.12
CA LEU A 226 5.08 28.03 25.58
C LEU A 226 3.99 28.15 24.51
N LYS A 227 4.29 27.71 23.29
CA LYS A 227 3.42 27.73 22.10
C LYS A 227 2.85 26.36 21.78
N THR A 228 3.64 25.30 22.02
CA THR A 228 3.29 23.92 21.68
C THR A 228 3.49 23.01 22.88
N LEU A 229 2.42 22.33 23.29
CA LEU A 229 2.44 21.36 24.38
C LEU A 229 1.79 20.04 23.93
N HIS A 230 2.60 19.00 23.78
CA HIS A 230 2.15 17.67 23.37
C HIS A 230 2.29 16.67 24.51
N LEU A 231 1.15 16.17 24.97
CA LEU A 231 0.98 15.22 26.07
C LEU A 231 0.23 13.95 25.63
N GLY A 232 -0.03 13.79 24.33
CA GLY A 232 -0.81 12.67 23.81
C GLY A 232 -0.13 11.31 23.98
N ASN A 233 -0.89 10.22 23.96
CA ASN A 233 -0.41 8.85 24.23
C ASN A 233 0.24 8.74 25.62
N ASN A 234 -0.50 9.10 26.66
CA ASN A 234 -0.13 8.90 28.06
C ASN A 234 -1.31 8.21 28.79
N LEU A 235 -1.28 8.17 30.12
CA LEU A 235 -2.31 7.54 30.95
C LEU A 235 -3.11 8.57 31.77
N LEU A 236 -3.17 9.83 31.31
CA LEU A 236 -3.84 10.91 32.03
C LEU A 236 -5.36 10.64 32.09
N THR A 237 -5.91 10.53 33.30
CA THR A 237 -7.36 10.30 33.49
C THR A 237 -8.13 11.54 33.93
N THR A 238 -7.43 12.48 34.59
CA THR A 238 -7.98 13.73 35.11
C THR A 238 -6.98 14.85 34.90
N LEU A 239 -7.47 16.08 34.67
CA LEU A 239 -6.66 17.29 34.58
C LEU A 239 -7.09 18.28 35.67
N SER A 240 -6.13 18.85 36.40
CA SER A 240 -6.43 19.91 37.37
C SER A 240 -6.95 21.16 36.65
N PRO A 241 -7.99 21.86 37.16
CA PRO A 241 -8.55 23.06 36.52
C PRO A 241 -7.53 24.18 36.27
N GLN A 242 -6.42 24.20 37.02
CA GLN A 242 -5.39 25.24 36.96
C GLN A 242 -4.15 24.81 36.16
N LEU A 243 -4.14 23.61 35.59
CA LEU A 243 -2.96 22.99 34.97
C LEU A 243 -2.33 23.85 33.86
N PHE A 244 -3.16 24.55 33.08
CA PHE A 244 -2.72 25.38 31.95
C PHE A 244 -2.73 26.88 32.25
N ASN A 245 -2.82 27.27 33.52
CA ASN A 245 -2.86 28.67 33.89
C ASN A 245 -1.58 29.43 33.50
N GLY A 246 -1.78 30.60 32.89
CA GLY A 246 -0.68 31.48 32.50
C GLY A 246 0.04 31.08 31.22
N LEU A 247 -0.38 30.01 30.54
CA LEU A 247 0.13 29.59 29.22
C LEU A 247 -0.46 30.44 28.09
N ASN A 248 -0.32 31.77 28.21
CA ASN A 248 -1.01 32.73 27.35
C ASN A 248 -0.57 32.65 25.87
N ALA A 249 0.64 32.16 25.60
CA ALA A 249 1.18 32.00 24.26
C ALA A 249 0.82 30.65 23.61
N LEU A 250 0.16 29.74 24.34
CA LEU A 250 -0.10 28.39 23.86
C LEU A 250 -1.07 28.42 22.68
N SER A 251 -0.60 27.92 21.54
CA SER A 251 -1.35 27.84 20.30
C SER A 251 -1.73 26.42 19.91
N ASP A 252 -0.95 25.43 20.32
CA ASP A 252 -1.15 24.03 19.96
C ASP A 252 -1.08 23.12 21.20
N LEU A 253 -2.19 22.46 21.51
CA LEU A 253 -2.35 21.56 22.65
C LEU A 253 -2.79 20.17 22.19
N ASN A 254 -1.93 19.17 22.37
CA ASN A 254 -2.26 17.78 22.07
C ASN A 254 -2.39 16.94 23.34
N LEU A 255 -3.58 16.38 23.57
CA LEU A 255 -3.95 15.51 24.68
C LEU A 255 -4.53 14.17 24.19
N GLN A 256 -4.32 13.82 22.92
CA GLN A 256 -4.93 12.64 22.30
C GLN A 256 -4.52 11.34 23.00
N ARG A 257 -5.31 10.27 22.88
CA ARG A 257 -4.93 8.93 23.36
C ARG A 257 -4.50 8.95 24.83
N ASN A 258 -5.35 9.52 25.68
CA ASN A 258 -5.25 9.45 27.13
C ASN A 258 -6.51 8.76 27.68
N GLY A 259 -6.70 8.77 29.00
CA GLY A 259 -7.88 8.25 29.68
C GLY A 259 -8.83 9.34 30.18
N ILE A 260 -8.79 10.55 29.61
CA ILE A 260 -9.49 11.72 30.15
C ILE A 260 -11.00 11.50 30.05
N LYS A 261 -11.69 11.57 31.19
CA LYS A 261 -13.16 11.39 31.28
C LYS A 261 -13.91 12.70 31.32
N ASP A 262 -13.38 13.66 32.07
CA ASP A 262 -14.03 14.93 32.35
C ASP A 262 -13.05 16.09 32.16
N LEU A 263 -13.55 17.21 31.66
CA LEU A 263 -12.82 18.47 31.57
C LEU A 263 -13.43 19.46 32.56
N ALA A 264 -12.61 19.93 33.50
CA ALA A 264 -13.08 20.81 34.56
C ALA A 264 -13.44 22.21 34.06
N ASP A 265 -14.31 22.88 34.82
CA ASP A 265 -14.73 24.26 34.57
C ASP A 265 -13.53 25.19 34.44
N GLY A 266 -13.46 25.92 33.31
CA GLY A 266 -12.42 26.91 33.08
C GLY A 266 -11.02 26.37 32.79
N ILE A 267 -10.85 25.06 32.51
CA ILE A 267 -9.55 24.45 32.22
C ILE A 267 -8.77 25.17 31.09
N PHE A 268 -9.48 25.79 30.14
CA PHE A 268 -8.90 26.56 29.03
C PHE A 268 -9.06 28.08 29.16
N ALA A 269 -9.47 28.59 30.33
CA ALA A 269 -9.87 29.99 30.50
C ALA A 269 -8.77 31.02 30.18
N HIS A 270 -7.49 30.63 30.21
CA HIS A 270 -6.34 31.50 29.95
C HIS A 270 -5.64 31.22 28.60
N LEU A 271 -6.18 30.31 27.79
CA LEU A 271 -5.59 29.90 26.51
C LEU A 271 -6.10 30.78 25.36
N ASN A 272 -5.81 32.09 25.45
CA ASN A 272 -6.34 33.10 24.54
C ASN A 272 -5.83 32.98 23.08
N ASN A 273 -4.65 32.37 22.90
CA ASN A 273 -4.03 32.18 21.59
C ASN A 273 -4.17 30.74 21.05
N LEU A 274 -4.98 29.91 21.71
CA LEU A 274 -5.16 28.52 21.31
C LEU A 274 -5.80 28.44 19.92
N LYS A 275 -5.09 27.80 18.99
CA LYS A 275 -5.51 27.59 17.59
C LYS A 275 -5.94 26.14 17.35
N THR A 276 -5.19 25.20 17.91
CA THR A 276 -5.41 23.77 17.70
C THR A 276 -5.48 23.04 19.02
N ILE A 277 -6.51 22.21 19.17
CA ILE A 277 -6.63 21.29 20.28
C ILE A 277 -7.01 19.90 19.78
N ASP A 278 -6.27 18.90 20.25
CA ASP A 278 -6.52 17.49 19.96
C ASP A 278 -6.81 16.75 21.27
N LEU A 279 -8.07 16.38 21.45
CA LEU A 279 -8.61 15.60 22.56
C LEU A 279 -9.06 14.21 22.08
N SER A 280 -8.68 13.80 20.88
CA SER A 280 -9.15 12.56 20.28
C SER A 280 -8.72 11.32 21.07
N LYS A 281 -9.48 10.22 20.93
CA LYS A 281 -9.15 8.92 21.56
C LYS A 281 -9.04 9.04 23.10
N ASN A 282 -9.98 9.74 23.72
CA ASN A 282 -10.15 9.83 25.18
C ASN A 282 -11.47 9.17 25.60
N GLN A 283 -11.93 9.41 26.83
CA GLN A 283 -13.17 8.84 27.38
C GLN A 283 -14.18 9.96 27.71
N ILE A 284 -14.14 11.07 26.99
CA ILE A 284 -14.95 12.26 27.29
C ILE A 284 -16.40 11.98 26.90
N ALA A 285 -17.31 12.05 27.89
CA ALA A 285 -18.74 11.80 27.69
C ALA A 285 -19.56 13.07 27.47
N THR A 286 -19.18 14.18 28.11
CA THR A 286 -19.91 15.45 28.05
C THR A 286 -18.96 16.64 27.89
N LEU A 287 -19.42 17.67 27.18
CA LEU A 287 -18.70 18.94 27.03
C LEU A 287 -19.61 20.09 27.47
N ARG A 288 -19.06 21.00 28.25
CA ARG A 288 -19.79 22.21 28.68
C ARG A 288 -19.81 23.26 27.58
N SER A 289 -20.94 23.93 27.38
CA SER A 289 -21.14 24.94 26.33
C SER A 289 -20.12 26.10 26.34
N ASP A 290 -19.48 26.38 27.47
CA ASP A 290 -18.55 27.49 27.67
C ASP A 290 -17.06 27.11 27.56
N LEU A 291 -16.74 25.84 27.28
CA LEU A 291 -15.36 25.32 27.31
C LEU A 291 -14.38 26.12 26.43
N PHE A 292 -14.80 26.55 25.24
CA PHE A 292 -13.97 27.29 24.28
C PHE A 292 -14.26 28.79 24.23
N LYS A 293 -15.09 29.32 25.14
CA LYS A 293 -15.52 30.73 25.13
C LYS A 293 -14.36 31.74 25.17
N ASN A 294 -13.25 31.37 25.81
CA ASN A 294 -12.07 32.22 25.98
C ASN A 294 -10.92 31.91 25.00
N SER A 295 -11.19 31.12 23.95
CA SER A 295 -10.21 30.76 22.90
C SER A 295 -10.68 31.27 21.53
N PRO A 296 -10.73 32.61 21.31
CA PRO A 296 -11.28 33.20 20.08
C PRO A 296 -10.47 32.87 18.82
N GLU A 297 -9.20 32.48 18.99
CA GLU A 297 -8.28 32.12 17.91
C GLU A 297 -8.40 30.65 17.47
N ILE A 298 -9.34 29.88 18.03
CA ILE A 298 -9.42 28.45 17.75
C ILE A 298 -9.86 28.17 16.31
N GLU A 299 -9.05 27.39 15.61
CA GLU A 299 -9.16 27.08 14.18
C GLU A 299 -9.49 25.59 13.96
N SER A 300 -9.02 24.70 14.83
CA SER A 300 -9.23 23.25 14.73
C SER A 300 -9.46 22.58 16.08
N ILE A 301 -10.51 21.76 16.16
CA ILE A 301 -10.84 20.94 17.33
C ILE A 301 -10.97 19.48 16.88
N ASP A 302 -10.19 18.59 17.46
CA ASP A 302 -10.36 17.13 17.31
C ASP A 302 -10.88 16.52 18.61
N LEU A 303 -12.08 15.94 18.54
CA LEU A 303 -12.80 15.24 19.61
C LEU A 303 -13.15 13.81 19.17
N SER A 304 -12.52 13.31 18.11
CA SER A 304 -12.85 11.99 17.58
C SER A 304 -12.53 10.86 18.57
N GLU A 305 -13.20 9.72 18.42
CA GLU A 305 -12.99 8.52 19.24
C GLU A 305 -13.13 8.81 20.75
N ASN A 306 -14.22 9.48 21.12
CA ASN A 306 -14.61 9.75 22.51
C ASN A 306 -15.97 9.09 22.81
N GLN A 307 -16.65 9.50 23.89
CA GLN A 307 -17.92 8.94 24.34
C GLN A 307 -19.05 9.99 24.30
N LEU A 308 -18.92 11.03 23.45
CA LEU A 308 -19.88 12.12 23.39
C LEU A 308 -21.25 11.62 22.93
N THR A 309 -22.29 11.89 23.72
CA THR A 309 -23.68 11.52 23.39
C THR A 309 -24.49 12.68 22.82
N GLU A 310 -24.11 13.92 23.16
CA GLU A 310 -24.79 15.14 22.73
C GLU A 310 -23.80 16.29 22.54
N LEU A 311 -24.27 17.35 21.86
CA LEU A 311 -23.56 18.61 21.72
C LEU A 311 -24.49 19.72 22.24
N ASP A 312 -24.00 20.62 23.09
CA ASP A 312 -24.79 21.76 23.55
C ASP A 312 -24.02 23.06 23.35
N ASN A 313 -24.29 23.74 22.22
CA ASN A 313 -23.78 25.09 21.90
C ASN A 313 -22.26 25.31 22.12
N ILE A 314 -21.48 24.23 22.12
CA ILE A 314 -20.07 24.17 22.50
C ILE A 314 -19.15 25.04 21.62
N PHE A 315 -19.56 25.30 20.38
CA PHE A 315 -18.79 26.07 19.40
C PHE A 315 -19.22 27.54 19.29
N LYS A 316 -20.15 27.98 20.15
CA LYS A 316 -20.67 29.35 20.10
C LYS A 316 -19.56 30.36 20.41
N GLY A 317 -19.32 31.26 19.46
CA GLY A 317 -18.29 32.31 19.56
C GLY A 317 -16.95 31.95 18.92
N SER A 318 -16.76 30.70 18.48
CA SER A 318 -15.55 30.25 17.79
C SER A 318 -15.57 30.62 16.31
N THR A 319 -15.51 31.92 16.00
CA THR A 319 -15.73 32.46 14.65
C THR A 319 -14.62 32.08 13.65
N LYS A 320 -13.42 31.76 14.13
CA LYS A 320 -12.27 31.29 13.33
C LYS A 320 -12.24 29.77 13.13
N LEU A 321 -13.15 29.03 13.76
CA LEU A 321 -13.17 27.58 13.72
C LEU A 321 -13.43 27.09 12.29
N ASN A 322 -12.44 26.39 11.73
CA ASN A 322 -12.42 25.92 10.36
C ASN A 322 -12.61 24.40 10.25
N ARG A 323 -12.10 23.64 11.22
CA ARG A 323 -12.15 22.18 11.22
C ARG A 323 -12.66 21.63 12.55
N ILE A 324 -13.65 20.75 12.47
CA ILE A 324 -14.13 19.95 13.60
C ILE A 324 -14.10 18.48 13.21
N ASN A 325 -13.51 17.65 14.07
CA ASN A 325 -13.61 16.20 13.98
C ASN A 325 -14.33 15.65 15.21
N LEU A 326 -15.50 15.08 15.00
CA LEU A 326 -16.38 14.45 16.00
C LEU A 326 -16.60 12.97 15.69
N SER A 327 -15.81 12.39 14.78
CA SER A 327 -16.00 11.01 14.34
C SER A 327 -15.79 9.99 15.46
N GLY A 328 -16.43 8.83 15.41
CA GLY A 328 -16.21 7.78 16.41
C GLY A 328 -16.73 8.13 17.81
N ASN A 329 -17.85 8.84 17.89
CA ASN A 329 -18.54 9.17 19.15
C ASN A 329 -19.90 8.42 19.22
N GLN A 330 -20.75 8.81 20.17
CA GLN A 330 -22.07 8.21 20.41
C GLN A 330 -23.21 9.20 20.12
N LEU A 331 -22.97 10.19 19.26
CA LEU A 331 -23.95 11.23 18.96
C LEU A 331 -25.16 10.63 18.24
N SER A 332 -26.37 10.82 18.79
CA SER A 332 -27.63 10.33 18.19
C SER A 332 -28.32 11.36 17.29
N SER A 333 -27.95 12.64 17.40
CA SER A 333 -28.55 13.73 16.65
C SER A 333 -27.60 14.91 16.48
N ILE A 334 -27.89 15.77 15.50
CA ILE A 334 -27.21 17.06 15.31
C ILE A 334 -28.19 18.17 15.76
N PRO A 335 -27.94 18.87 16.87
CA PRO A 335 -28.80 19.94 17.34
C PRO A 335 -28.85 21.13 16.36
N ASP A 336 -30.00 21.81 16.31
CA ASP A 336 -30.21 22.97 15.43
C ASP A 336 -29.20 24.08 15.74
N GLY A 337 -28.52 24.56 14.70
CA GLY A 337 -27.59 25.70 14.81
C GLY A 337 -26.37 25.48 15.71
N VAL A 338 -26.03 24.25 16.11
CA VAL A 338 -24.88 23.99 17.01
C VAL A 338 -23.54 24.49 16.44
N PHE A 339 -23.44 24.59 15.12
CA PHE A 339 -22.28 25.11 14.39
C PHE A 339 -22.46 26.55 13.88
N ALA A 340 -23.57 27.21 14.20
CA ALA A 340 -23.88 28.53 13.66
C ALA A 340 -22.85 29.58 14.12
N GLY A 341 -22.43 30.44 13.18
CA GLY A 341 -21.45 31.50 13.45
C GLY A 341 -19.98 31.06 13.37
N THR A 342 -19.72 29.80 13.02
CA THR A 342 -18.37 29.29 12.70
C THR A 342 -18.02 29.54 11.24
N SER A 343 -16.73 29.39 10.89
CA SER A 343 -16.22 29.49 9.51
C SER A 343 -15.78 28.12 8.99
N LEU A 344 -16.53 27.07 9.33
CA LEU A 344 -16.16 25.70 9.04
C LEU A 344 -15.99 25.47 7.53
N SER A 345 -14.89 24.81 7.19
CA SER A 345 -14.62 24.26 5.88
C SER A 345 -14.67 22.72 5.89
N HIS A 346 -14.38 22.10 7.04
CA HIS A 346 -14.36 20.65 7.22
C HIS A 346 -15.09 20.22 8.48
N LEU A 347 -16.05 19.31 8.34
CA LEU A 347 -16.81 18.72 9.45
C LEU A 347 -16.86 17.20 9.30
N ASP A 348 -16.33 16.48 10.30
CA ASP A 348 -16.39 15.02 10.36
C ASP A 348 -17.31 14.55 11.49
N LEU A 349 -18.43 13.93 11.13
CA LEU A 349 -19.43 13.33 12.01
C LEU A 349 -19.57 11.81 11.76
N SER A 350 -18.62 11.21 11.05
CA SER A 350 -18.65 9.80 10.70
C SER A 350 -18.58 8.88 11.92
N SER A 351 -19.00 7.63 11.79
CA SER A 351 -18.90 6.63 12.87
C SER A 351 -19.59 7.09 14.16
N ASN A 352 -20.81 7.62 14.06
CA ASN A 352 -21.66 8.02 15.19
C ASN A 352 -22.96 7.21 15.17
N GLN A 353 -23.97 7.64 15.94
CA GLN A 353 -25.27 6.98 16.05
C GLN A 353 -26.41 7.86 15.50
N ILE A 354 -26.09 8.80 14.58
CA ILE A 354 -27.04 9.81 14.11
C ILE A 354 -28.13 9.13 13.28
N GLU A 355 -29.39 9.32 13.67
CA GLU A 355 -30.54 8.66 13.02
C GLU A 355 -31.21 9.52 11.95
N LYS A 356 -31.20 10.84 12.15
CA LYS A 356 -31.88 11.81 11.28
C LYS A 356 -31.09 13.11 11.15
N ILE A 357 -31.21 13.73 9.98
CA ILE A 357 -30.78 15.12 9.77
C ILE A 357 -32.03 16.00 9.67
N LEU A 358 -32.21 16.85 10.68
CA LEU A 358 -33.34 17.77 10.77
C LEU A 358 -33.01 19.12 10.07
N PRO A 359 -34.04 19.90 9.68
CA PRO A 359 -33.83 21.25 9.16
C PRO A 359 -33.02 22.09 10.17
N GLY A 360 -32.02 22.81 9.69
CA GLY A 360 -31.20 23.70 10.52
C GLY A 360 -29.94 23.08 11.15
N ALA A 361 -29.75 21.75 11.02
CA ALA A 361 -28.54 21.06 11.52
C ALA A 361 -27.22 21.70 11.05
N PHE A 362 -27.19 22.24 9.82
CA PHE A 362 -26.02 22.90 9.23
C PHE A 362 -26.23 24.38 8.91
N LYS A 363 -27.17 25.02 9.62
CA LYS A 363 -27.54 26.41 9.37
C LYS A 363 -26.34 27.36 9.44
N GLY A 364 -26.18 28.18 8.41
CA GLY A 364 -25.15 29.21 8.30
C GLY A 364 -23.77 28.73 7.82
N LEU A 365 -23.58 27.44 7.53
CA LEU A 365 -22.28 26.86 7.12
C LEU A 365 -21.95 27.07 5.62
N ASN A 366 -22.02 28.32 5.16
CA ASN A 366 -21.86 28.70 3.74
C ASN A 366 -20.46 28.48 3.16
N HIS A 367 -19.45 28.24 4.00
CA HIS A 367 -18.06 27.99 3.60
C HIS A 367 -17.65 26.51 3.71
N LEU A 368 -18.59 25.64 4.12
CA LEU A 368 -18.30 24.22 4.32
C LEU A 368 -18.04 23.56 2.98
N LYS A 369 -16.87 22.94 2.84
CA LYS A 369 -16.44 22.25 1.62
C LYS A 369 -16.59 20.74 1.74
N LYS A 370 -16.41 20.20 2.94
CA LYS A 370 -16.43 18.76 3.18
C LYS A 370 -17.25 18.42 4.41
N ILE A 371 -18.19 17.51 4.22
CA ILE A 371 -18.93 16.88 5.30
C ILE A 371 -18.88 15.36 5.18
N LYS A 372 -18.56 14.73 6.30
CA LYS A 372 -18.52 13.28 6.44
C LYS A 372 -19.58 12.84 7.45
N LEU A 373 -20.48 11.98 6.99
CA LEU A 373 -21.58 11.39 7.76
C LEU A 373 -21.60 9.87 7.59
N GLU A 374 -20.54 9.27 7.05
CA GLU A 374 -20.47 7.84 6.82
C GLU A 374 -20.52 7.03 8.12
N SER A 375 -21.01 5.80 8.04
CA SER A 375 -21.11 4.90 9.21
C SER A 375 -21.96 5.49 10.34
N ASN A 376 -23.18 5.92 10.02
CA ASN A 376 -24.18 6.37 10.99
C ASN A 376 -25.43 5.47 10.89
N LYS A 377 -26.54 5.91 11.50
CA LYS A 377 -27.85 5.23 11.45
C LYS A 377 -28.87 6.03 10.64
N LEU A 378 -28.42 6.89 9.72
CA LEU A 378 -29.29 7.82 9.01
C LEU A 378 -30.34 7.07 8.22
N SER A 379 -31.60 7.26 8.60
CA SER A 379 -32.77 6.70 7.90
C SER A 379 -33.63 7.78 7.25
N GLU A 380 -33.45 9.03 7.67
CA GLU A 380 -34.21 10.19 7.19
C GLU A 380 -33.31 11.43 7.12
N ILE A 381 -33.43 12.18 6.02
CA ILE A 381 -32.81 13.48 5.82
C ILE A 381 -33.93 14.43 5.40
N ALA A 382 -34.06 15.60 6.03
CA ALA A 382 -35.06 16.59 5.61
C ALA A 382 -34.62 17.27 4.31
N ALA A 383 -35.56 17.60 3.41
CA ALA A 383 -35.28 18.11 2.06
C ALA A 383 -34.42 19.38 2.00
N THR A 384 -34.45 20.22 3.04
CA THR A 384 -33.71 21.49 3.12
C THR A 384 -32.45 21.41 3.98
N SER A 385 -31.99 20.20 4.31
CA SER A 385 -30.90 20.01 5.28
C SER A 385 -29.56 20.56 4.78
N PHE A 386 -29.36 20.64 3.47
CA PHE A 386 -28.09 21.04 2.84
C PHE A 386 -28.14 22.39 2.12
N ASP A 387 -29.25 23.14 2.21
CA ASP A 387 -29.48 24.38 1.43
C ASP A 387 -28.41 25.47 1.68
N ASP A 388 -27.92 25.57 2.92
CA ASP A 388 -26.89 26.54 3.29
C ASP A 388 -25.47 26.11 2.86
N LEU A 389 -25.27 24.86 2.43
CA LEU A 389 -23.95 24.30 2.10
C LEU A 389 -23.55 24.59 0.63
N LYS A 390 -23.52 25.88 0.27
CA LYS A 390 -23.35 26.33 -1.13
C LYS A 390 -21.96 26.09 -1.72
N GLN A 391 -20.95 25.93 -0.87
CA GLN A 391 -19.57 25.63 -1.26
C GLN A 391 -19.19 24.15 -1.04
N LEU A 392 -20.19 23.28 -0.83
CA LEU A 392 -19.94 21.87 -0.57
C LEU A 392 -19.39 21.19 -1.82
N ILE A 393 -18.21 20.60 -1.67
CA ILE A 393 -17.49 19.85 -2.71
C ILE A 393 -17.65 18.35 -2.48
N ASN A 394 -17.58 17.91 -1.22
CA ASN A 394 -17.55 16.50 -0.84
C ASN A 394 -18.61 16.19 0.22
N LEU A 395 -19.53 15.29 -0.12
CA LEU A 395 -20.59 14.79 0.74
C LEU A 395 -20.52 13.26 0.82
N ASN A 396 -20.18 12.75 2.00
CA ASN A 396 -20.19 11.31 2.26
C ASN A 396 -21.35 10.91 3.17
N LEU A 397 -22.31 10.16 2.61
CA LEU A 397 -23.48 9.59 3.28
C LEU A 397 -23.45 8.05 3.28
N SER A 398 -22.32 7.44 2.90
CA SER A 398 -22.20 5.99 2.77
C SER A 398 -22.36 5.25 4.11
N ILE A 399 -22.69 3.96 4.06
CA ILE A 399 -22.82 3.11 5.27
C ILE A 399 -23.84 3.71 6.24
N ASN A 400 -25.08 3.83 5.77
CA ASN A 400 -26.23 4.36 6.51
C ASN A 400 -27.47 3.49 6.21
N LYS A 401 -28.67 3.96 6.55
CA LYS A 401 -29.95 3.25 6.39
C LYS A 401 -30.93 4.03 5.52
N LEU A 402 -30.43 4.84 4.59
CA LEU A 402 -31.26 5.70 3.75
C LEU A 402 -32.04 4.84 2.77
N LYS A 403 -33.38 4.89 2.82
CA LYS A 403 -34.27 4.17 1.89
C LYS A 403 -34.62 4.95 0.64
N ALA A 404 -34.56 6.28 0.75
CA ALA A 404 -34.82 7.22 -0.33
C ALA A 404 -34.09 8.53 -0.04
N LEU A 405 -33.93 9.34 -1.08
CA LEU A 405 -33.47 10.72 -0.98
C LEU A 405 -34.65 11.67 -1.22
N PRO A 406 -34.85 12.72 -0.39
CA PRO A 406 -35.90 13.70 -0.64
C PRO A 406 -35.69 14.42 -1.97
N VAL A 407 -36.79 14.73 -2.65
CA VAL A 407 -36.75 15.54 -3.88
C VAL A 407 -36.15 16.92 -3.55
N GLY A 408 -35.15 17.32 -4.34
CA GLY A 408 -34.51 18.64 -4.21
C GLY A 408 -33.45 18.75 -3.12
N ILE A 409 -33.08 17.65 -2.43
CA ILE A 409 -32.08 17.67 -1.35
C ILE A 409 -30.72 18.27 -1.74
N PHE A 410 -30.39 18.27 -3.03
CA PHE A 410 -29.14 18.81 -3.57
C PHE A 410 -29.33 20.09 -4.42
N ALA A 411 -30.48 20.76 -4.33
CA ALA A 411 -30.83 21.86 -5.23
C ALA A 411 -29.85 23.04 -5.15
N GLU A 412 -29.30 23.32 -3.97
CA GLU A 412 -28.40 24.44 -3.69
C GLU A 412 -26.90 24.04 -3.68
N ASN A 413 -26.58 22.74 -3.76
CA ASN A 413 -25.20 22.23 -3.66
C ASN A 413 -24.53 22.13 -5.03
N THR A 414 -24.56 23.21 -5.82
CA THR A 414 -24.08 23.21 -7.22
C THR A 414 -22.56 23.05 -7.36
N ALA A 415 -21.81 23.20 -6.28
CA ALA A 415 -20.36 23.02 -6.23
C ALA A 415 -19.94 21.56 -5.97
N LEU A 416 -20.88 20.63 -5.78
CA LEU A 416 -20.57 19.25 -5.39
C LEU A 416 -19.84 18.51 -6.51
N GLU A 417 -18.71 17.92 -6.16
CA GLU A 417 -17.84 17.11 -7.03
C GLU A 417 -17.93 15.63 -6.64
N ASP A 418 -17.99 15.33 -5.34
CA ASP A 418 -18.04 13.97 -4.81
C ASP A 418 -19.30 13.71 -4.01
N LEU A 419 -20.08 12.70 -4.42
CA LEU A 419 -21.26 12.23 -3.72
C LEU A 419 -21.17 10.72 -3.47
N TYR A 420 -21.01 10.35 -2.21
CA TYR A 420 -20.97 8.94 -1.78
C TYR A 420 -22.26 8.55 -1.09
N LEU A 421 -23.00 7.64 -1.70
CA LEU A 421 -24.27 7.09 -1.22
C LEU A 421 -24.21 5.56 -1.07
N GLY A 422 -23.06 4.94 -1.29
CA GLY A 422 -22.91 3.49 -1.24
C GLY A 422 -23.23 2.89 0.13
N ASN A 423 -23.59 1.61 0.17
CA ASN A 423 -23.95 0.90 1.39
C ASN A 423 -25.13 1.57 2.15
N ASN A 424 -26.22 1.79 1.44
CA ASN A 424 -27.49 2.27 2.00
C ASN A 424 -28.63 1.31 1.60
N GLU A 425 -29.88 1.71 1.85
CA GLU A 425 -31.07 0.92 1.50
C GLU A 425 -31.87 1.59 0.36
N ILE A 426 -31.23 2.42 -0.48
CA ILE A 426 -31.92 3.26 -1.46
C ILE A 426 -32.54 2.37 -2.52
N SER A 427 -33.88 2.38 -2.62
CA SER A 427 -34.60 1.53 -3.58
C SER A 427 -34.99 2.25 -4.88
N LYS A 428 -35.14 3.58 -4.81
CA LYS A 428 -35.54 4.42 -5.95
C LYS A 428 -34.81 5.75 -5.89
N LEU A 429 -34.43 6.26 -7.06
CA LEU A 429 -33.96 7.62 -7.26
C LEU A 429 -35.06 8.40 -7.99
N GLU A 430 -35.46 9.55 -7.43
CA GLU A 430 -36.47 10.40 -8.06
C GLU A 430 -35.90 11.15 -9.27
N ASN A 431 -36.76 11.39 -10.26
CA ASN A 431 -36.35 12.10 -11.48
C ASN A 431 -35.83 13.51 -11.14
N GLY A 432 -34.68 13.86 -11.72
CA GLY A 432 -34.04 15.17 -11.53
C GLY A 432 -33.30 15.35 -10.21
N ILE A 433 -33.14 14.30 -9.38
CA ILE A 433 -32.41 14.37 -8.11
C ILE A 433 -30.96 14.91 -8.27
N PHE A 434 -30.34 14.72 -9.43
CA PHE A 434 -28.98 15.18 -9.73
C PHE A 434 -28.92 16.38 -10.69
N ASP A 435 -30.05 16.97 -11.10
CA ASP A 435 -30.11 17.95 -12.20
C ASP A 435 -29.24 19.20 -11.97
N LYS A 436 -28.96 19.55 -10.70
CA LYS A 436 -28.16 20.72 -10.30
C LYS A 436 -26.67 20.43 -10.10
N LEU A 437 -26.26 19.16 -10.10
CA LEU A 437 -24.89 18.72 -9.79
C LEU A 437 -23.99 18.76 -11.04
N LEU A 438 -23.85 19.94 -11.65
CA LEU A 438 -23.15 20.11 -12.94
C LEU A 438 -21.63 19.85 -12.87
N ASN A 439 -21.07 19.87 -11.66
CA ASN A 439 -19.65 19.65 -11.38
C ASN A 439 -19.35 18.26 -10.83
N LEU A 440 -20.34 17.35 -10.79
CA LEU A 440 -20.15 16.03 -10.20
C LEU A 440 -19.13 15.21 -11.01
N ILE A 441 -18.09 14.76 -10.33
CA ILE A 441 -16.97 13.96 -10.86
C ILE A 441 -17.11 12.50 -10.41
N HIS A 442 -17.54 12.29 -9.15
CA HIS A 442 -17.63 10.98 -8.54
C HIS A 442 -19.02 10.75 -7.94
N LEU A 443 -19.68 9.69 -8.40
CA LEU A 443 -20.95 9.21 -7.86
C LEU A 443 -20.85 7.73 -7.49
N ASP A 444 -20.99 7.46 -6.20
CA ASP A 444 -21.04 6.10 -5.66
C ASP A 444 -22.45 5.75 -5.18
N LEU A 445 -23.05 4.75 -5.82
CA LEU A 445 -24.35 4.16 -5.50
C LEU A 445 -24.22 2.65 -5.20
N ASP A 446 -23.01 2.14 -4.98
CA ASP A 446 -22.77 0.71 -4.75
C ASP A 446 -23.54 0.19 -3.54
N ASN A 447 -23.88 -1.10 -3.52
CA ASN A 447 -24.48 -1.76 -2.36
C ASN A 447 -25.75 -1.03 -1.86
N ASN A 448 -26.70 -0.82 -2.76
CA ASN A 448 -28.02 -0.25 -2.47
C ASN A 448 -29.12 -1.24 -2.90
N LYS A 449 -30.36 -0.76 -3.01
CA LYS A 449 -31.55 -1.54 -3.37
C LYS A 449 -32.21 -1.05 -4.65
N ILE A 450 -31.45 -0.37 -5.50
CA ILE A 450 -31.98 0.33 -6.67
C ILE A 450 -32.49 -0.70 -7.66
N THR A 451 -33.80 -0.68 -7.95
CA THR A 451 -34.45 -1.65 -8.84
C THR A 451 -34.48 -1.20 -10.30
N CYS A 452 -34.45 0.12 -10.55
CA CYS A 452 -34.42 0.69 -11.88
C CYS A 452 -33.76 2.07 -11.89
N LEU A 453 -33.28 2.47 -13.08
CA LEU A 453 -32.80 3.82 -13.37
C LEU A 453 -33.69 4.42 -14.46
N GLU A 454 -34.30 5.56 -14.17
CA GLU A 454 -35.13 6.27 -15.15
C GLU A 454 -34.27 6.90 -16.26
N SER A 455 -34.83 7.00 -17.47
CA SER A 455 -34.17 7.61 -18.62
C SER A 455 -33.78 9.07 -18.32
N GLY A 456 -32.53 9.44 -18.62
CA GLY A 456 -32.04 10.80 -18.43
C GLY A 456 -31.78 11.21 -16.98
N ILE A 457 -31.78 10.28 -16.01
CA ILE A 457 -31.48 10.59 -14.60
C ILE A 457 -30.10 11.26 -14.40
N PHE A 458 -29.17 11.01 -15.33
CA PHE A 458 -27.82 11.59 -15.30
C PHE A 458 -27.58 12.68 -16.36
N LYS A 459 -28.63 13.18 -17.05
CA LYS A 459 -28.54 14.02 -18.26
C LYS A 459 -27.60 15.24 -18.18
N ASN A 460 -27.36 15.75 -16.97
CA ASN A 460 -26.55 16.94 -16.72
C ASN A 460 -25.13 16.66 -16.18
N LEU A 461 -24.78 15.39 -15.90
CA LEU A 461 -23.54 15.00 -15.20
C LEU A 461 -22.32 14.86 -16.12
N LYS A 462 -22.02 15.93 -16.87
CA LYS A 462 -21.05 15.92 -17.98
C LYS A 462 -19.58 15.83 -17.56
N GLN A 463 -19.29 15.95 -16.26
CA GLN A 463 -17.93 15.90 -15.70
C GLN A 463 -17.63 14.57 -15.01
N MET A 464 -18.56 13.60 -15.01
CA MET A 464 -18.33 12.34 -14.29
C MET A 464 -17.15 11.56 -14.86
N GLU A 465 -16.23 11.20 -13.98
CA GLU A 465 -15.10 10.32 -14.28
C GLU A 465 -15.28 8.94 -13.65
N SER A 466 -15.93 8.88 -12.48
CA SER A 466 -16.20 7.65 -11.74
C SER A 466 -17.69 7.52 -11.44
N PHE A 467 -18.26 6.39 -11.85
CA PHE A 467 -19.65 6.03 -11.58
C PHE A 467 -19.69 4.58 -11.08
N GLN A 468 -20.17 4.40 -9.86
CA GLN A 468 -20.25 3.09 -9.19
C GLN A 468 -21.72 2.75 -8.92
N ILE A 469 -22.17 1.56 -9.35
CA ILE A 469 -23.56 1.09 -9.22
C ILE A 469 -23.63 -0.44 -8.98
N ALA A 470 -22.54 -1.04 -8.56
CA ALA A 470 -22.44 -2.47 -8.29
C ALA A 470 -23.32 -2.89 -7.10
N SER A 471 -23.70 -4.16 -7.05
CA SER A 471 -24.45 -4.74 -5.92
C SER A 471 -25.77 -4.00 -5.65
N ASN A 472 -26.59 -3.86 -6.69
CA ASN A 472 -27.94 -3.31 -6.63
C ASN A 472 -28.96 -4.36 -7.12
N GLU A 473 -30.21 -3.96 -7.29
CA GLU A 473 -31.31 -4.85 -7.68
C GLU A 473 -31.83 -4.52 -9.09
N LEU A 474 -30.96 -3.99 -9.96
CA LEU A 474 -31.33 -3.62 -11.33
C LEU A 474 -31.68 -4.87 -12.14
N THR A 475 -32.92 -4.95 -12.65
CA THR A 475 -33.36 -6.06 -13.50
C THR A 475 -33.18 -5.78 -14.99
N GLY A 476 -32.96 -4.53 -15.37
CA GLY A 476 -32.74 -4.16 -16.77
C GLY A 476 -32.14 -2.77 -16.97
N ILE A 477 -31.62 -2.54 -18.17
CA ILE A 477 -31.06 -1.27 -18.61
C ILE A 477 -31.89 -0.75 -19.79
N SER A 478 -32.52 0.42 -19.63
CA SER A 478 -33.39 1.03 -20.65
C SER A 478 -32.64 2.00 -21.57
N ALA A 479 -33.21 2.33 -22.73
CA ALA A 479 -32.62 3.32 -23.63
C ALA A 479 -32.33 4.65 -22.91
N GLN A 480 -31.19 5.27 -23.23
CA GLN A 480 -30.80 6.58 -22.69
C GLN A 480 -30.62 6.62 -21.15
N THR A 481 -30.54 5.46 -20.48
CA THR A 481 -30.29 5.40 -19.02
C THR A 481 -29.01 6.15 -18.64
N PHE A 482 -27.96 6.02 -19.44
CA PHE A 482 -26.65 6.63 -19.20
C PHE A 482 -26.43 7.94 -19.97
N ASP A 483 -27.49 8.56 -20.49
CA ASP A 483 -27.36 9.87 -21.13
C ASP A 483 -26.84 10.91 -20.12
N GLY A 484 -25.85 11.70 -20.54
CA GLY A 484 -25.21 12.73 -19.73
C GLY A 484 -23.86 12.35 -19.12
N ILE A 485 -23.50 11.06 -19.08
CA ILE A 485 -22.25 10.56 -18.44
C ILE A 485 -21.17 10.17 -19.46
N SER A 486 -21.10 10.92 -20.57
CA SER A 486 -20.25 10.61 -21.73
C SER A 486 -18.74 10.73 -21.49
N SER A 487 -18.33 11.33 -20.38
CA SER A 487 -16.94 11.52 -19.95
C SER A 487 -16.34 10.26 -19.31
N VAL A 488 -17.16 9.30 -18.87
CA VAL A 488 -16.69 8.08 -18.19
C VAL A 488 -15.78 7.26 -19.10
N THR A 489 -14.59 6.92 -18.60
CA THR A 489 -13.58 6.15 -19.34
C THR A 489 -13.46 4.69 -18.86
N TYR A 490 -13.89 4.43 -17.63
CA TYR A 490 -13.92 3.12 -16.99
C TYR A 490 -15.30 2.88 -16.41
N LEU A 491 -15.95 1.80 -16.82
CA LEU A 491 -17.25 1.42 -16.29
C LEU A 491 -17.25 -0.07 -15.96
N THR A 492 -17.64 -0.37 -14.72
CA THR A 492 -17.95 -1.73 -14.29
C THR A 492 -19.39 -1.73 -13.78
N ILE A 493 -20.22 -2.61 -14.33
CA ILE A 493 -21.53 -2.91 -13.79
C ILE A 493 -21.46 -4.36 -13.33
N SER A 494 -21.59 -4.59 -12.03
CA SER A 494 -21.49 -5.92 -11.44
C SER A 494 -22.57 -6.19 -10.41
N LYS A 495 -22.84 -7.47 -10.14
CA LYS A 495 -23.75 -7.92 -9.07
C LYS A 495 -25.13 -7.24 -9.14
N ASN A 496 -25.75 -7.25 -10.30
CA ASN A 496 -27.12 -6.81 -10.50
C ASN A 496 -27.86 -7.90 -11.30
N PRO A 497 -29.10 -8.28 -10.94
CA PRO A 497 -29.86 -9.35 -11.62
C PRO A 497 -30.41 -8.90 -12.99
N ILE A 498 -29.54 -8.36 -13.84
CA ILE A 498 -29.90 -7.77 -15.13
C ILE A 498 -30.24 -8.89 -16.11
N CYS A 499 -31.51 -8.94 -16.51
CA CYS A 499 -32.04 -9.92 -17.47
C CYS A 499 -32.54 -9.30 -18.78
N SER A 500 -32.46 -7.96 -18.92
CA SER A 500 -32.81 -7.26 -20.16
C SER A 500 -31.95 -6.00 -20.38
N ILE A 501 -31.52 -5.77 -21.62
CA ILE A 501 -30.75 -4.58 -22.01
C ILE A 501 -31.33 -4.02 -23.30
N ASP A 502 -31.62 -2.72 -23.29
CA ASP A 502 -31.78 -1.91 -24.50
C ASP A 502 -30.42 -1.35 -24.91
N CYS A 503 -29.99 -1.70 -26.12
CA CYS A 503 -28.67 -1.38 -26.63
C CYS A 503 -28.44 0.11 -26.90
N ASP A 504 -29.51 0.90 -26.99
CA ASP A 504 -29.40 2.35 -27.10
C ASP A 504 -28.89 3.00 -25.81
N ALA A 505 -28.91 2.28 -24.68
CA ALA A 505 -28.33 2.73 -23.41
C ALA A 505 -26.83 3.04 -23.51
N PHE A 506 -26.09 2.30 -24.35
CA PHE A 506 -24.64 2.44 -24.47
C PHE A 506 -24.20 3.51 -25.48
N LYS A 507 -25.13 4.21 -26.14
CA LYS A 507 -24.81 5.28 -27.09
C LYS A 507 -24.14 6.49 -26.44
N ALA A 508 -24.37 6.69 -25.14
CA ALA A 508 -23.81 7.82 -24.39
C ALA A 508 -22.28 7.70 -24.16
N PHE A 509 -21.71 6.49 -24.18
CA PHE A 509 -20.34 6.21 -23.76
C PHE A 509 -19.29 6.46 -24.85
N LEU A 510 -19.14 7.74 -25.24
CA LEU A 510 -18.20 8.14 -26.30
C LEU A 510 -16.73 8.04 -25.87
N SER A 511 -16.42 8.15 -24.58
CA SER A 511 -15.03 8.18 -24.06
C SER A 511 -14.58 6.87 -23.43
N LEU A 512 -15.45 5.84 -23.41
CA LEU A 512 -15.23 4.60 -22.68
C LEU A 512 -14.10 3.78 -23.30
N LYS A 513 -13.12 3.40 -22.47
CA LYS A 513 -11.94 2.61 -22.87
C LYS A 513 -11.96 1.21 -22.27
N TYR A 514 -12.49 1.10 -21.05
CA TYR A 514 -12.64 -0.17 -20.34
C TYR A 514 -14.10 -0.35 -19.95
N PHE A 515 -14.67 -1.50 -20.30
CA PHE A 515 -16.03 -1.85 -19.92
C PHE A 515 -16.07 -3.27 -19.34
N SER A 516 -16.63 -3.41 -18.14
CA SER A 516 -16.87 -4.71 -17.50
C SER A 516 -18.35 -4.89 -17.17
N LEU A 517 -18.88 -6.05 -17.53
CA LEU A 517 -20.20 -6.55 -17.17
C LEU A 517 -19.98 -7.86 -16.41
N GLU A 518 -20.37 -7.90 -15.14
CA GLU A 518 -20.12 -9.06 -14.28
C GLU A 518 -21.40 -9.47 -13.54
N ASP A 519 -21.66 -10.76 -13.39
CA ASP A 519 -22.83 -11.27 -12.68
C ASP A 519 -24.18 -10.91 -13.34
N PHE A 520 -24.29 -11.03 -14.67
CA PHE A 520 -25.53 -10.74 -15.41
C PHE A 520 -26.35 -12.01 -15.66
N ASP A 521 -27.67 -11.91 -15.50
CA ASP A 521 -28.65 -12.96 -15.76
C ASP A 521 -29.08 -12.98 -17.24
N LEU A 522 -28.11 -12.83 -18.16
CA LEU A 522 -28.33 -12.87 -19.61
C LEU A 522 -27.72 -14.12 -20.22
N GLU A 523 -28.57 -14.96 -20.80
CA GLU A 523 -28.11 -16.13 -21.55
C GLU A 523 -27.55 -15.76 -22.94
N GLU A 524 -27.90 -14.58 -23.45
CA GLU A 524 -27.47 -14.02 -24.73
C GLU A 524 -27.60 -12.48 -24.74
N TYR A 525 -26.67 -11.79 -25.39
CA TYR A 525 -26.79 -10.35 -25.67
C TYR A 525 -27.51 -10.08 -26.99
N PRO A 526 -28.37 -9.05 -27.06
CA PRO A 526 -28.98 -8.64 -28.32
C PRO A 526 -27.92 -8.32 -29.40
N PRO A 527 -28.22 -8.57 -30.69
CA PRO A 527 -27.30 -8.24 -31.78
C PRO A 527 -26.93 -6.76 -31.79
N LYS A 528 -25.67 -6.44 -32.10
CA LYS A 528 -25.13 -5.06 -32.19
C LYS A 528 -25.21 -4.26 -30.89
N CYS A 529 -25.34 -4.90 -29.73
CA CYS A 529 -25.56 -4.17 -28.48
C CYS A 529 -24.42 -3.20 -28.12
N PHE A 530 -23.20 -3.60 -28.46
CA PHE A 530 -22.00 -2.81 -28.18
C PHE A 530 -21.56 -1.95 -29.38
N SER A 531 -22.40 -1.79 -30.41
CA SER A 531 -21.99 -1.16 -31.68
C SER A 531 -21.68 0.32 -31.62
N SER A 532 -22.11 1.01 -30.57
CA SER A 532 -21.72 2.39 -30.27
C SER A 532 -20.35 2.50 -29.59
N LEU A 533 -19.82 1.42 -29.00
CA LEU A 533 -18.64 1.43 -28.13
C LEU A 533 -17.32 1.38 -28.93
N LYS A 534 -17.13 2.35 -29.82
CA LYS A 534 -16.03 2.36 -30.79
C LYS A 534 -14.64 2.54 -30.18
N ASN A 535 -14.54 3.15 -29.00
CA ASN A 535 -13.27 3.49 -28.34
C ASN A 535 -12.87 2.48 -27.24
N VAL A 536 -13.64 1.41 -27.03
CA VAL A 536 -13.35 0.41 -26.00
C VAL A 536 -12.18 -0.46 -26.43
N HIS A 537 -11.16 -0.50 -25.58
CA HIS A 537 -9.94 -1.31 -25.78
C HIS A 537 -10.00 -2.62 -25.00
N THR A 538 -10.75 -2.66 -23.90
CA THR A 538 -10.94 -3.86 -23.08
C THR A 538 -12.40 -4.04 -22.74
N LEU A 539 -12.93 -5.20 -23.09
CA LEU A 539 -14.28 -5.65 -22.73
C LEU A 539 -14.16 -6.90 -21.87
N ARG A 540 -14.82 -6.89 -20.71
CA ARG A 540 -14.99 -8.05 -19.85
C ARG A 540 -16.47 -8.37 -19.70
N ILE A 541 -16.81 -9.62 -19.90
CA ILE A 541 -18.13 -10.18 -19.61
C ILE A 541 -17.86 -11.43 -18.80
N ASN A 542 -17.92 -11.30 -17.48
CA ASN A 542 -17.47 -12.36 -16.58
C ASN A 542 -18.58 -12.84 -15.64
N ASN A 543 -18.40 -14.04 -15.09
CA ASN A 543 -19.28 -14.62 -14.07
C ASN A 543 -20.77 -14.50 -14.42
N SER A 544 -21.14 -14.75 -15.68
CA SER A 544 -22.50 -14.55 -16.20
C SER A 544 -23.03 -15.85 -16.82
N ILE A 545 -24.31 -15.91 -17.14
CA ILE A 545 -24.95 -17.15 -17.65
C ILE A 545 -24.92 -17.27 -19.19
N LEU A 546 -24.01 -16.57 -19.87
CA LEU A 546 -23.95 -16.49 -21.33
C LEU A 546 -23.70 -17.88 -21.95
N LYS A 547 -24.64 -18.39 -22.77
CA LYS A 547 -24.57 -19.75 -23.33
C LYS A 547 -23.93 -19.83 -24.71
N GLN A 548 -23.99 -18.74 -25.47
CA GLN A 548 -23.52 -18.70 -26.86
C GLN A 548 -23.05 -17.31 -27.29
N LEU A 549 -22.17 -17.29 -28.30
CA LEU A 549 -21.78 -16.09 -29.02
C LEU A 549 -22.35 -16.13 -30.43
N LYS A 550 -22.98 -15.05 -30.86
CA LYS A 550 -23.59 -14.89 -32.18
C LYS A 550 -22.86 -13.87 -33.05
N LYS A 551 -23.02 -14.02 -34.36
CA LYS A 551 -22.54 -13.05 -35.35
C LYS A 551 -23.10 -11.66 -35.05
N GLY A 552 -22.19 -10.70 -34.91
CA GLY A 552 -22.53 -9.31 -34.65
C GLY A 552 -22.74 -8.92 -33.18
N ASN A 553 -22.45 -9.80 -32.21
CA ASN A 553 -22.42 -9.40 -30.79
C ASN A 553 -21.41 -8.26 -30.55
N PHE A 554 -20.24 -8.31 -31.20
CA PHE A 554 -19.17 -7.30 -31.05
C PHE A 554 -19.03 -6.35 -32.25
N ALA A 555 -20.05 -6.29 -33.13
CA ALA A 555 -20.00 -5.43 -34.31
C ALA A 555 -19.76 -3.97 -33.92
N GLY A 556 -18.78 -3.30 -34.54
CA GLY A 556 -18.43 -1.89 -34.28
C GLY A 556 -17.35 -1.66 -33.21
N MET A 557 -16.87 -2.71 -32.54
CA MET A 557 -15.79 -2.64 -31.54
C MET A 557 -14.40 -2.80 -32.16
N GLU A 558 -14.10 -2.03 -33.21
CA GLU A 558 -12.89 -2.19 -34.03
C GLU A 558 -11.57 -1.89 -33.28
N MET A 559 -11.63 -1.11 -32.19
CA MET A 559 -10.47 -0.79 -31.35
C MET A 559 -10.20 -1.79 -30.22
N LEU A 560 -11.03 -2.84 -30.10
CA LEU A 560 -10.92 -3.81 -29.02
C LEU A 560 -9.61 -4.59 -29.10
N ARG A 561 -8.83 -4.56 -28.02
CA ARG A 561 -7.55 -5.28 -27.89
C ARG A 561 -7.67 -6.50 -26.99
N ASN A 562 -8.49 -6.42 -25.96
CA ASN A 562 -8.64 -7.49 -24.97
C ASN A 562 -10.12 -7.82 -24.78
N LEU A 563 -10.47 -9.09 -24.96
CA LEU A 563 -11.81 -9.61 -24.74
C LEU A 563 -11.75 -10.76 -23.74
N TYR A 564 -12.39 -10.56 -22.59
CA TYR A 564 -12.49 -11.58 -21.56
C TYR A 564 -13.95 -12.00 -21.42
N LEU A 565 -14.20 -13.29 -21.65
CA LEU A 565 -15.50 -13.95 -21.56
C LEU A 565 -15.40 -15.08 -20.52
N THR A 566 -14.85 -14.76 -19.35
CA THR A 566 -14.40 -15.74 -18.35
C THR A 566 -15.53 -16.12 -17.42
N GLU A 567 -15.59 -17.37 -16.95
CA GLU A 567 -16.64 -17.83 -16.02
C GLU A 567 -18.05 -17.63 -16.60
N ASN A 568 -18.27 -18.15 -17.80
CA ASN A 568 -19.59 -18.16 -18.44
C ASN A 568 -20.07 -19.59 -18.72
N HIS A 569 -21.15 -19.73 -19.49
CA HIS A 569 -21.69 -21.02 -19.91
C HIS A 569 -21.56 -21.25 -21.42
N ILE A 570 -20.58 -20.60 -22.06
CA ILE A 570 -20.43 -20.59 -23.52
C ILE A 570 -20.11 -22.00 -23.99
N SER A 571 -21.04 -22.59 -24.76
CA SER A 571 -20.90 -23.92 -25.35
C SER A 571 -20.92 -23.88 -26.89
N PHE A 572 -21.36 -22.76 -27.47
CA PHE A 572 -21.46 -22.55 -28.91
C PHE A 572 -20.96 -21.16 -29.30
N ILE A 573 -20.17 -21.09 -30.37
CA ILE A 573 -19.70 -19.85 -30.98
C ILE A 573 -20.08 -19.92 -32.46
N GLU A 574 -20.98 -19.04 -32.89
CA GLU A 574 -21.44 -18.95 -34.28
C GLU A 574 -20.29 -18.51 -35.20
N PRO A 575 -20.20 -19.05 -36.43
CA PRO A 575 -19.25 -18.55 -37.42
C PRO A 575 -19.36 -17.04 -37.66
N GLY A 576 -18.24 -16.33 -37.49
CA GLY A 576 -18.19 -14.87 -37.57
C GLY A 576 -18.67 -14.13 -36.32
N ALA A 577 -18.80 -14.79 -35.16
CA ALA A 577 -19.09 -14.12 -33.89
C ALA A 577 -18.08 -12.99 -33.56
N PHE A 578 -16.82 -13.14 -33.99
CA PHE A 578 -15.74 -12.17 -33.79
C PHE A 578 -15.45 -11.29 -35.02
N ASP A 579 -16.33 -11.27 -36.02
CA ASP A 579 -16.16 -10.43 -37.21
C ASP A 579 -15.99 -8.96 -36.80
N GLY A 580 -14.95 -8.31 -37.34
CA GLY A 580 -14.61 -6.91 -37.03
C GLY A 580 -13.59 -6.71 -35.91
N LEU A 581 -13.15 -7.78 -35.24
CA LEU A 581 -12.14 -7.75 -34.17
C LEU A 581 -10.72 -8.04 -34.67
N ALA A 582 -10.36 -7.54 -35.86
CA ALA A 582 -9.05 -7.78 -36.50
C ALA A 582 -7.84 -7.28 -35.67
N ASP A 583 -8.11 -6.37 -34.74
CA ASP A 583 -7.12 -5.75 -33.86
C ASP A 583 -7.00 -6.41 -32.47
N LEU A 584 -7.79 -7.47 -32.20
CA LEU A 584 -7.79 -8.18 -30.93
C LEU A 584 -6.46 -8.92 -30.71
N VAL A 585 -5.87 -8.70 -29.54
CA VAL A 585 -4.58 -9.26 -29.12
C VAL A 585 -4.78 -10.40 -28.11
N SER A 586 -5.76 -10.26 -27.22
CA SER A 586 -6.04 -11.24 -26.17
C SER A 586 -7.51 -11.65 -26.16
N LEU A 587 -7.74 -12.96 -26.17
CA LEU A 587 -9.04 -13.60 -26.01
C LEU A 587 -8.99 -14.59 -24.85
N SER A 588 -9.89 -14.41 -23.90
CA SER A 588 -10.13 -15.36 -22.81
C SER A 588 -11.52 -15.96 -22.88
N LEU A 589 -11.56 -17.28 -22.98
CA LEU A 589 -12.74 -18.14 -22.84
C LEU A 589 -12.54 -19.11 -21.66
N HIS A 590 -11.73 -18.71 -20.67
CA HIS A 590 -11.49 -19.49 -19.45
C HIS A 590 -12.79 -19.80 -18.71
N GLN A 591 -12.92 -21.01 -18.14
CA GLN A 591 -14.10 -21.43 -17.37
C GLN A 591 -15.40 -21.29 -18.17
N ASN A 592 -15.52 -22.10 -19.23
CA ASN A 592 -16.69 -22.18 -20.11
C ASN A 592 -17.04 -23.64 -20.43
N ASN A 593 -18.02 -23.85 -21.31
CA ASN A 593 -18.58 -25.16 -21.63
C ASN A 593 -18.20 -25.64 -23.05
N LEU A 594 -17.07 -25.19 -23.62
CA LEU A 594 -16.64 -25.61 -24.95
C LEU A 594 -16.21 -27.08 -24.95
N THR A 595 -16.64 -27.83 -25.96
CA THR A 595 -16.31 -29.27 -26.10
C THR A 595 -15.36 -29.58 -27.26
N LYS A 596 -15.27 -28.67 -28.23
CA LYS A 596 -14.39 -28.75 -29.40
C LYS A 596 -14.04 -27.34 -29.88
N ILE A 597 -12.96 -27.25 -30.64
CA ILE A 597 -12.48 -26.03 -31.27
C ILE A 597 -12.35 -26.28 -32.77
N VAL A 598 -13.06 -25.49 -33.59
CA VAL A 598 -13.04 -25.54 -35.06
C VAL A 598 -12.80 -24.15 -35.65
N SER A 599 -12.24 -24.09 -36.86
CA SER A 599 -11.77 -22.84 -37.49
C SER A 599 -12.86 -21.78 -37.65
N GLU A 600 -14.04 -22.18 -38.08
CA GLU A 600 -15.17 -21.26 -38.29
C GLU A 600 -15.57 -20.45 -37.04
N MET A 601 -15.32 -20.96 -35.82
CA MET A 601 -15.65 -20.28 -34.56
C MET A 601 -14.83 -18.99 -34.34
N PHE A 602 -13.63 -18.88 -34.92
CA PHE A 602 -12.65 -17.85 -34.58
C PHE A 602 -12.22 -16.99 -35.77
N SER A 603 -13.03 -16.93 -36.82
CA SER A 603 -12.76 -16.07 -37.98
C SER A 603 -12.63 -14.60 -37.55
N GLY A 604 -11.67 -13.89 -38.15
CA GLY A 604 -11.46 -12.45 -37.93
C GLY A 604 -10.43 -12.06 -36.86
N LEU A 605 -9.78 -13.03 -36.19
CA LEU A 605 -8.83 -12.79 -35.08
C LEU A 605 -7.34 -12.85 -35.50
N GLU A 606 -6.98 -12.14 -36.57
CA GLU A 606 -5.66 -12.28 -37.24
C GLU A 606 -4.45 -11.83 -36.40
N LYS A 607 -4.65 -10.89 -35.47
CA LYS A 607 -3.60 -10.34 -34.58
C LYS A 607 -3.54 -10.99 -33.20
N LEU A 608 -4.29 -12.08 -32.98
CA LEU A 608 -4.35 -12.72 -31.68
C LEU A 608 -2.97 -13.26 -31.26
N GLU A 609 -2.48 -12.80 -30.10
CA GLU A 609 -1.22 -13.26 -29.50
C GLU A 609 -1.48 -14.16 -28.29
N TRP A 610 -2.61 -13.99 -27.60
CA TRP A 610 -2.95 -14.69 -26.37
C TRP A 610 -4.33 -15.34 -26.47
N LEU A 611 -4.38 -16.66 -26.33
CA LEU A 611 -5.62 -17.42 -26.30
C LEU A 611 -5.67 -18.32 -25.06
N THR A 612 -6.66 -18.10 -24.20
CA THR A 612 -6.95 -19.01 -23.09
C THR A 612 -8.29 -19.70 -23.25
N LEU A 613 -8.24 -21.03 -23.18
CA LEU A 613 -9.34 -21.99 -23.24
C LEU A 613 -9.31 -22.90 -22.00
N THR A 614 -8.58 -22.49 -20.95
CA THR A 614 -8.42 -23.24 -19.70
C THR A 614 -9.75 -23.50 -19.03
N GLU A 615 -9.92 -24.66 -18.39
CA GLU A 615 -11.16 -25.03 -17.69
C GLU A 615 -12.37 -25.02 -18.63
N ASN A 616 -12.30 -25.86 -19.65
CA ASN A 616 -13.43 -26.18 -20.53
C ASN A 616 -13.63 -27.70 -20.57
N SER A 617 -14.44 -28.20 -21.51
CA SER A 617 -14.63 -29.64 -21.75
C SER A 617 -14.04 -30.09 -23.10
N ILE A 618 -12.99 -29.43 -23.58
CA ILE A 618 -12.45 -29.63 -24.93
C ILE A 618 -11.78 -31.01 -25.03
N SER A 619 -12.27 -31.87 -25.92
CA SER A 619 -11.70 -33.21 -26.16
C SER A 619 -10.92 -33.33 -27.47
N SER A 620 -11.06 -32.37 -28.39
CA SER A 620 -10.37 -32.39 -29.69
C SER A 620 -10.12 -30.99 -30.22
N LEU A 621 -8.97 -30.82 -30.88
CA LEU A 621 -8.54 -29.60 -31.55
C LEU A 621 -8.55 -29.82 -33.07
N ASP A 622 -9.17 -28.93 -33.84
CA ASP A 622 -9.05 -28.92 -35.29
C ASP A 622 -7.78 -28.14 -35.69
N PRO A 623 -6.81 -28.77 -36.38
CA PRO A 623 -5.58 -28.13 -36.85
C PRO A 623 -5.81 -26.87 -37.69
N THR A 624 -6.91 -26.84 -38.47
CA THR A 624 -7.23 -25.69 -39.32
C THR A 624 -7.62 -24.45 -38.51
N THR A 625 -7.99 -24.59 -37.24
CA THR A 625 -8.30 -23.44 -36.37
C THR A 625 -7.09 -22.55 -36.19
N PHE A 626 -5.93 -23.16 -35.94
CA PHE A 626 -4.72 -22.42 -35.61
C PHE A 626 -4.07 -21.75 -36.83
N GLU A 627 -4.50 -22.09 -38.06
CA GLU A 627 -4.14 -21.35 -39.27
C GLU A 627 -4.61 -19.89 -39.23
N LEU A 628 -5.64 -19.59 -38.44
CA LEU A 628 -6.19 -18.25 -38.28
C LEU A 628 -5.35 -17.35 -37.36
N PHE A 629 -4.41 -17.91 -36.58
CA PHE A 629 -3.65 -17.16 -35.56
C PHE A 629 -2.14 -17.21 -35.81
N PRO A 630 -1.62 -16.65 -36.93
CA PRO A 630 -0.20 -16.71 -37.26
C PRO A 630 0.70 -15.99 -36.23
N ASN A 631 0.13 -15.10 -35.41
CA ASN A 631 0.82 -14.32 -34.40
C ASN A 631 0.73 -14.91 -32.98
N LEU A 632 0.07 -16.05 -32.79
CA LEU A 632 -0.18 -16.61 -31.47
C LEU A 632 1.14 -16.95 -30.75
N ARG A 633 1.29 -16.45 -29.52
CA ARG A 633 2.48 -16.61 -28.67
C ARG A 633 2.20 -17.44 -27.43
N PHE A 634 1.00 -17.33 -26.89
CA PHE A 634 0.58 -18.00 -25.66
C PHE A 634 -0.73 -18.74 -25.87
N LEU A 635 -0.72 -20.06 -25.62
CA LEU A 635 -1.87 -20.92 -25.73
C LEU A 635 -2.08 -21.68 -24.41
N TYR A 636 -3.23 -21.45 -23.77
CA TYR A 636 -3.61 -22.13 -22.53
C TYR A 636 -4.80 -23.06 -22.79
N LEU A 637 -4.59 -24.34 -22.53
CA LEU A 637 -5.54 -25.43 -22.70
C LEU A 637 -5.62 -26.31 -21.45
N ALA A 638 -5.21 -25.78 -20.30
CA ALA A 638 -5.20 -26.53 -19.05
C ALA A 638 -6.61 -26.92 -18.61
N SER A 639 -6.74 -27.99 -17.81
CA SER A 639 -8.02 -28.43 -17.23
C SER A 639 -9.10 -28.65 -18.31
N ASN A 640 -8.79 -29.50 -19.28
CA ASN A 640 -9.67 -29.89 -20.37
C ASN A 640 -9.75 -31.43 -20.47
N LYS A 641 -10.30 -31.96 -21.57
CA LYS A 641 -10.46 -33.41 -21.80
C LYS A 641 -9.54 -33.92 -22.92
N LEU A 642 -8.40 -33.26 -23.14
CA LEU A 642 -7.46 -33.62 -24.20
C LEU A 642 -6.73 -34.91 -23.83
N ASN A 643 -6.82 -35.92 -24.69
CA ASN A 643 -6.10 -37.19 -24.53
C ASN A 643 -5.57 -37.78 -25.84
N LYS A 644 -6.01 -37.27 -26.99
CA LYS A 644 -5.65 -37.75 -28.32
C LYS A 644 -5.32 -36.58 -29.22
N PHE A 645 -4.18 -36.68 -29.90
CA PHE A 645 -3.71 -35.72 -30.89
C PHE A 645 -3.42 -36.45 -32.20
N LYS A 646 -3.73 -35.81 -33.32
CA LYS A 646 -3.48 -36.27 -34.69
C LYS A 646 -2.03 -36.00 -35.13
N GLY A 647 -1.33 -35.08 -34.46
CA GLY A 647 0.08 -34.76 -34.66
C GLY A 647 0.33 -33.55 -35.55
N ASN A 648 -0.71 -32.91 -36.09
CA ASN A 648 -0.60 -31.76 -36.97
C ASN A 648 -1.28 -30.49 -36.41
N GLU A 649 -1.87 -30.56 -35.21
CA GLU A 649 -2.64 -29.48 -34.58
C GLU A 649 -1.87 -28.15 -34.51
N PHE A 650 -0.58 -28.18 -34.19
CA PHE A 650 0.22 -26.96 -33.99
C PHE A 650 1.14 -26.61 -35.17
N THR A 651 0.97 -27.25 -36.33
CA THR A 651 1.89 -27.11 -37.49
C THR A 651 2.03 -25.67 -37.98
N LYS A 652 1.02 -24.83 -37.73
CA LYS A 652 0.89 -23.48 -38.30
C LYS A 652 1.12 -22.37 -37.27
N LEU A 653 1.80 -22.69 -36.16
CA LEU A 653 2.06 -21.77 -35.04
C LEU A 653 3.57 -21.51 -34.81
N PRO A 654 4.31 -20.97 -35.79
CA PRO A 654 5.77 -20.82 -35.69
C PRO A 654 6.21 -19.82 -34.60
N ASN A 655 5.34 -18.89 -34.20
CA ASN A 655 5.61 -17.85 -33.21
C ASN A 655 5.21 -18.26 -31.78
N LEU A 656 4.65 -19.45 -31.60
CA LEU A 656 4.16 -19.91 -30.30
C LEU A 656 5.34 -20.14 -29.37
N THR A 657 5.33 -19.47 -28.21
CA THR A 657 6.41 -19.48 -27.22
C THR A 657 6.07 -20.30 -25.99
N TYR A 658 4.78 -20.39 -25.66
CA TYR A 658 4.28 -21.01 -24.45
C TYR A 658 3.03 -21.83 -24.73
N ILE A 659 3.02 -23.07 -24.25
CA ILE A 659 1.87 -23.97 -24.27
C ILE A 659 1.61 -24.50 -22.87
N ASP A 660 0.37 -24.37 -22.40
CA ASP A 660 -0.12 -25.06 -21.21
C ASP A 660 -1.15 -26.14 -21.56
N LEU A 661 -0.77 -27.40 -21.36
CA LEU A 661 -1.60 -28.60 -21.51
C LEU A 661 -1.79 -29.30 -20.16
N SER A 662 -1.65 -28.57 -19.05
CA SER A 662 -1.75 -29.14 -17.71
C SER A 662 -3.15 -29.70 -17.45
N ASP A 663 -3.27 -30.62 -16.49
CA ASP A 663 -4.56 -31.15 -16.02
C ASP A 663 -5.45 -31.63 -17.17
N ASN A 664 -4.90 -32.54 -17.96
CA ASN A 664 -5.58 -33.23 -19.05
C ASN A 664 -5.33 -34.74 -18.87
N ASP A 665 -5.90 -35.56 -19.76
CA ASP A 665 -5.75 -37.02 -19.71
C ASP A 665 -4.66 -37.52 -20.68
N ILE A 666 -3.58 -36.75 -20.87
CA ILE A 666 -2.53 -37.05 -21.86
C ILE A 666 -1.61 -38.16 -21.32
N THR A 667 -1.43 -39.22 -22.11
CA THR A 667 -0.50 -40.32 -21.84
C THR A 667 0.76 -40.26 -22.71
N SER A 668 0.66 -39.65 -23.89
CA SER A 668 1.76 -39.48 -24.85
C SER A 668 1.40 -38.41 -25.88
N LEU A 669 2.40 -37.76 -26.48
CA LEU A 669 2.23 -36.83 -27.60
C LEU A 669 2.79 -37.44 -28.91
N PRO A 670 2.15 -37.23 -30.08
CA PRO A 670 2.69 -37.67 -31.36
C PRO A 670 4.06 -37.05 -31.67
N SER A 671 4.97 -37.82 -32.28
CA SER A 671 6.38 -37.43 -32.48
C SER A 671 6.60 -36.12 -33.23
N ASP A 672 5.66 -35.70 -34.08
CA ASP A 672 5.82 -34.54 -34.95
C ASP A 672 5.07 -33.29 -34.45
N ILE A 673 4.28 -33.38 -33.38
CA ILE A 673 3.35 -32.30 -32.99
C ILE A 673 4.04 -31.00 -32.56
N LEU A 674 5.26 -31.08 -32.00
CA LEU A 674 6.03 -29.92 -31.53
C LEU A 674 7.19 -29.52 -32.45
N LYS A 675 7.54 -30.37 -33.43
CA LYS A 675 8.67 -30.09 -34.33
C LYS A 675 8.52 -28.79 -35.14
N PRO A 676 7.31 -28.41 -35.61
CA PRO A 676 7.11 -27.14 -36.31
C PRO A 676 7.25 -25.89 -35.43
N LEU A 677 7.25 -26.03 -34.10
CA LEU A 677 7.21 -24.92 -33.15
C LEU A 677 8.61 -24.38 -32.87
N THR A 678 9.15 -23.62 -33.82
CA THR A 678 10.53 -23.10 -33.79
C THR A 678 10.78 -22.01 -32.74
N SER A 679 9.73 -21.47 -32.13
CA SER A 679 9.80 -20.45 -31.06
C SER A 679 9.38 -20.96 -29.68
N LEU A 680 8.92 -22.20 -29.56
CA LEU A 680 8.40 -22.74 -28.30
C LEU A 680 9.54 -22.88 -27.30
N THR A 681 9.45 -22.17 -26.19
CA THR A 681 10.43 -22.17 -25.09
C THR A 681 9.89 -22.82 -23.82
N PHE A 682 8.56 -22.84 -23.64
CA PHE A 682 7.94 -23.38 -22.44
C PHE A 682 6.79 -24.33 -22.79
N LEU A 683 6.85 -25.55 -22.26
CA LEU A 683 5.79 -26.54 -22.35
C LEU A 683 5.40 -27.02 -20.95
N LYS A 684 4.14 -26.80 -20.60
CA LYS A 684 3.57 -27.26 -19.33
C LYS A 684 2.65 -28.45 -19.55
N LEU A 685 2.96 -29.56 -18.89
CA LEU A 685 2.26 -30.84 -18.94
C LEU A 685 1.95 -31.36 -17.53
N THR A 686 1.88 -30.46 -16.54
CA THR A 686 1.60 -30.77 -15.14
C THR A 686 0.27 -31.53 -15.01
N PHE A 687 0.10 -32.43 -14.03
CA PHE A 687 -1.17 -33.14 -13.78
C PHE A 687 -1.69 -33.99 -14.97
N ASN A 688 -0.80 -34.57 -15.78
CA ASN A 688 -1.20 -35.52 -16.85
C ASN A 688 -1.00 -36.99 -16.41
N ARG A 689 -1.13 -37.95 -17.34
CA ARG A 689 -1.12 -39.40 -17.04
C ARG A 689 -0.03 -40.19 -17.76
N PHE A 690 1.17 -39.65 -17.88
CA PHE A 690 2.25 -40.26 -18.67
C PHE A 690 2.68 -41.64 -18.16
N LYS A 691 2.71 -41.87 -16.84
CA LYS A 691 3.15 -43.11 -16.16
C LYS A 691 4.60 -43.54 -16.45
N ILE A 692 4.96 -43.80 -17.70
CA ILE A 692 6.31 -44.16 -18.14
C ILE A 692 6.74 -43.17 -19.22
N LEU A 693 7.91 -42.56 -19.04
CA LEU A 693 8.54 -41.78 -20.10
C LEU A 693 9.53 -42.65 -20.87
N GLU A 694 9.37 -42.69 -22.18
CA GLU A 694 10.27 -43.34 -23.12
C GLU A 694 10.50 -42.46 -24.35
N LYS A 695 11.44 -42.84 -25.22
CA LYS A 695 11.72 -42.10 -26.45
C LYS A 695 10.44 -41.95 -27.28
N GLY A 696 10.02 -40.72 -27.50
CA GLY A 696 8.79 -40.38 -28.23
C GLY A 696 7.54 -40.19 -27.36
N SER A 697 7.58 -40.43 -26.05
CA SER A 697 6.45 -40.08 -25.15
C SER A 697 6.13 -38.58 -25.19
N ILE A 698 7.16 -37.75 -25.28
CA ILE A 698 7.09 -36.30 -25.44
C ILE A 698 8.15 -35.93 -26.49
N PRO A 699 7.77 -35.35 -27.65
CA PRO A 699 8.75 -34.87 -28.62
C PRO A 699 9.41 -33.56 -28.16
N SER A 700 10.61 -33.26 -28.66
CA SER A 700 11.24 -31.94 -28.45
C SER A 700 10.89 -30.96 -29.57
N SER A 701 10.94 -29.66 -29.27
CA SER A 701 11.04 -28.59 -30.27
C SER A 701 12.48 -28.03 -30.32
N PRO A 702 12.87 -27.25 -31.35
CA PRO A 702 14.23 -26.73 -31.49
C PRO A 702 14.67 -25.78 -30.37
N LYS A 703 13.74 -25.05 -29.73
CA LYS A 703 14.03 -24.03 -28.71
C LYS A 703 13.37 -24.34 -27.36
N LEU A 704 12.90 -25.57 -27.14
CA LEU A 704 12.27 -25.90 -25.87
C LEU A 704 13.29 -25.83 -24.73
N GLU A 705 13.10 -24.86 -23.84
CA GLU A 705 13.99 -24.55 -22.73
C GLU A 705 13.42 -25.07 -21.40
N ASN A 706 12.10 -25.05 -21.23
CA ASN A 706 11.43 -25.41 -19.98
C ASN A 706 10.36 -26.47 -20.24
N LEU A 707 10.46 -27.58 -19.51
CA LEU A 707 9.51 -28.68 -19.55
C LEU A 707 9.01 -28.99 -18.14
N ASP A 708 7.72 -28.75 -17.92
CA ASP A 708 7.06 -29.05 -16.64
C ASP A 708 6.21 -30.32 -16.75
N LEU A 709 6.57 -31.32 -15.96
CA LEU A 709 5.92 -32.63 -15.84
C LEU A 709 5.55 -32.94 -14.38
N GLN A 710 5.35 -31.90 -13.57
CA GLN A 710 5.00 -32.06 -12.18
C GLN A 710 3.64 -32.77 -12.02
N LYS A 711 3.52 -33.67 -11.04
CA LYS A 711 2.26 -34.39 -10.75
C LYS A 711 1.68 -35.19 -11.93
N SER A 712 2.52 -35.66 -12.87
CA SER A 712 2.08 -36.39 -14.06
C SER A 712 2.09 -37.92 -13.92
N ASN A 713 2.08 -38.39 -12.67
CA ASN A 713 2.05 -39.80 -12.26
C ASN A 713 3.19 -40.66 -12.85
N ILE A 714 4.35 -40.05 -13.12
CA ILE A 714 5.50 -40.73 -13.72
C ILE A 714 6.16 -41.62 -12.67
N ASN A 715 6.39 -42.89 -12.99
CA ASN A 715 7.05 -43.86 -12.11
C ASN A 715 8.34 -44.44 -12.70
N GLU A 716 8.57 -44.29 -14.00
CA GLU A 716 9.74 -44.80 -14.71
C GLU A 716 10.13 -43.86 -15.86
N ILE A 717 11.44 -43.66 -16.03
CA ILE A 717 12.04 -42.97 -17.18
C ILE A 717 13.02 -43.93 -17.85
N LYS A 718 12.76 -44.31 -19.10
CA LYS A 718 13.62 -45.22 -19.86
C LYS A 718 14.86 -44.50 -20.41
N PRO A 719 16.00 -45.19 -20.57
CA PRO A 719 17.15 -44.65 -21.26
C PRO A 719 16.81 -44.10 -22.64
N GLY A 720 17.37 -42.94 -22.97
CA GLY A 720 17.17 -42.28 -24.27
C GLY A 720 15.90 -41.43 -24.40
N THR A 721 15.09 -41.31 -23.33
CA THR A 721 13.88 -40.47 -23.30
C THR A 721 14.14 -39.04 -23.73
N PHE A 722 15.27 -38.45 -23.29
CA PHE A 722 15.58 -37.03 -23.50
C PHE A 722 16.65 -36.77 -24.59
N GLU A 723 16.97 -37.75 -25.44
CA GLU A 723 18.01 -37.62 -26.49
C GLU A 723 17.81 -36.43 -27.44
N GLU A 724 16.55 -36.03 -27.65
CA GLU A 724 16.18 -34.97 -28.59
C GLU A 724 16.12 -33.57 -27.94
N PHE A 725 16.17 -33.48 -26.61
CA PHE A 725 15.97 -32.26 -25.82
C PHE A 725 17.27 -31.43 -25.66
N LYS A 726 17.89 -31.09 -26.78
CA LYS A 726 19.22 -30.42 -26.80
C LYS A 726 19.20 -29.00 -26.23
N SER A 727 18.05 -28.34 -26.24
CA SER A 727 17.89 -26.94 -25.78
C SER A 727 17.34 -26.84 -24.35
N LEU A 728 16.98 -27.97 -23.73
CA LEU A 728 16.28 -27.97 -22.44
C LEU A 728 17.21 -27.50 -21.32
N GLN A 729 16.75 -26.51 -20.56
CA GLN A 729 17.44 -25.85 -19.46
C GLN A 729 16.78 -26.12 -18.11
N ASP A 730 15.46 -26.26 -18.04
CA ASP A 730 14.72 -26.60 -16.83
C ASP A 730 13.81 -27.82 -17.07
N LEU A 731 13.93 -28.81 -16.20
CA LEU A 731 13.10 -30.01 -16.17
C LEU A 731 12.47 -30.17 -14.78
N ASN A 732 11.16 -29.98 -14.71
CA ASN A 732 10.38 -30.20 -13.49
C ASN A 732 9.69 -31.56 -13.51
N LEU A 733 10.19 -32.49 -12.70
CA LEU A 733 9.65 -33.84 -12.47
C LEU A 733 9.14 -33.98 -11.02
N SER A 734 8.88 -32.87 -10.32
CA SER A 734 8.45 -32.90 -8.92
C SER A 734 7.07 -33.55 -8.73
N ASN A 735 6.80 -34.05 -7.53
CA ASN A 735 5.53 -34.67 -7.15
C ASN A 735 5.10 -35.83 -8.07
N ASN A 736 6.05 -36.65 -8.52
CA ASN A 736 5.80 -37.88 -9.26
C ASN A 736 6.03 -39.09 -8.33
N THR A 737 6.14 -40.30 -8.88
CA THR A 737 6.29 -41.56 -8.12
C THR A 737 7.59 -42.30 -8.48
N LEU A 738 8.62 -41.57 -8.91
CA LEU A 738 9.91 -42.13 -9.27
C LEU A 738 10.58 -42.76 -8.04
N LYS A 739 11.08 -43.99 -8.19
CA LYS A 739 11.75 -44.74 -7.11
C LYS A 739 13.27 -44.80 -7.25
N HIS A 740 13.74 -44.79 -8.49
CA HIS A 740 15.14 -45.02 -8.86
C HIS A 740 15.58 -43.92 -9.82
N ILE A 741 16.84 -43.48 -9.70
CA ILE A 741 17.44 -42.49 -10.60
C ILE A 741 18.81 -43.00 -11.09
N SER A 742 19.04 -42.95 -12.41
CA SER A 742 20.33 -43.30 -13.03
C SER A 742 20.71 -42.34 -14.16
N ALA A 743 22.00 -42.29 -14.50
CA ALA A 743 22.54 -41.31 -15.45
C ALA A 743 21.96 -41.49 -16.86
N GLU A 744 21.70 -42.74 -17.23
CA GLU A 744 21.11 -43.08 -18.53
C GLU A 744 19.67 -42.53 -18.70
N MET A 745 18.93 -42.29 -17.60
CA MET A 745 17.57 -41.72 -17.66
C MET A 745 17.57 -40.30 -18.24
N PHE A 746 18.62 -39.52 -17.96
CA PHE A 746 18.77 -38.11 -18.33
C PHE A 746 19.72 -37.91 -19.52
N ARG A 747 20.14 -39.00 -20.16
CA ARG A 747 21.02 -38.95 -21.32
C ARG A 747 20.40 -38.11 -22.44
N GLY A 748 21.18 -37.17 -22.95
CA GLY A 748 20.76 -36.22 -24.00
C GLY A 748 20.57 -34.78 -23.53
N LEU A 749 20.42 -34.56 -22.22
CA LEU A 749 20.21 -33.24 -21.62
C LEU A 749 21.50 -32.42 -21.51
N THR A 750 22.07 -32.00 -22.65
CA THR A 750 23.39 -31.35 -22.70
C THR A 750 23.40 -29.91 -22.18
N ASN A 751 22.25 -29.23 -22.15
CA ASN A 751 22.11 -27.82 -21.75
C ASN A 751 21.34 -27.61 -20.44
N ILE A 752 21.06 -28.69 -19.69
CA ILE A 752 20.26 -28.62 -18.48
C ILE A 752 20.95 -27.78 -17.41
N SER A 753 20.18 -26.89 -16.78
CA SER A 753 20.62 -25.96 -15.75
C SER A 753 19.91 -26.19 -14.42
N ALA A 754 18.69 -26.71 -14.47
CA ALA A 754 17.87 -27.03 -13.31
C ALA A 754 17.12 -28.37 -13.51
N ILE A 755 17.13 -29.21 -12.47
CA ILE A 755 16.33 -30.43 -12.40
C ILE A 755 15.59 -30.45 -11.07
N SER A 756 14.25 -30.51 -11.12
CA SER A 756 13.41 -30.62 -9.92
C SER A 756 12.84 -32.03 -9.81
N LEU A 757 13.21 -32.75 -8.75
CA LEU A 757 12.78 -34.11 -8.42
C LEU A 757 12.13 -34.18 -7.03
N GLU A 758 11.74 -33.04 -6.46
CA GLU A 758 11.12 -32.94 -5.14
C GLU A 758 9.85 -33.80 -5.04
N TYR A 759 9.58 -34.34 -3.86
CA TYR A 759 8.37 -35.09 -3.53
C TYR A 759 8.11 -36.29 -4.46
N ASN A 760 9.16 -37.05 -4.76
CA ASN A 760 9.05 -38.38 -5.39
C ASN A 760 9.21 -39.49 -4.33
N GLU A 761 9.34 -40.75 -4.76
CA GLU A 761 9.58 -41.91 -3.89
C GLU A 761 11.03 -42.41 -3.96
N ILE A 762 12.00 -41.53 -4.29
CA ILE A 762 13.36 -41.94 -4.60
C ILE A 762 14.05 -42.49 -3.34
N THR A 763 14.56 -43.72 -3.42
CA THR A 763 15.27 -44.39 -2.31
C THR A 763 16.77 -44.53 -2.55
N ASP A 764 17.18 -44.56 -3.81
CA ASP A 764 18.54 -44.83 -4.26
C ASP A 764 18.96 -43.79 -5.30
N LEU A 765 19.85 -42.89 -4.88
CA LEU A 765 20.45 -41.88 -5.73
C LEU A 765 21.96 -41.86 -5.48
N ASN A 766 22.75 -42.13 -6.51
CA ASN A 766 24.18 -41.83 -6.48
C ASN A 766 24.36 -40.34 -6.86
N PRO A 767 25.00 -39.49 -6.03
CA PRO A 767 25.29 -38.10 -6.39
C PRO A 767 25.97 -37.90 -7.75
N ASP A 768 26.85 -38.83 -8.15
CA ASP A 768 27.62 -38.76 -9.40
C ASP A 768 26.73 -38.80 -10.67
N VAL A 769 25.43 -39.13 -10.52
CA VAL A 769 24.47 -39.21 -11.63
C VAL A 769 24.35 -37.89 -12.40
N PHE A 770 24.74 -36.77 -11.76
CA PHE A 770 24.66 -35.43 -12.30
C PHE A 770 25.99 -34.86 -12.82
N ASP A 771 27.11 -35.59 -12.65
CA ASP A 771 28.45 -35.08 -12.96
C ASP A 771 28.65 -34.78 -14.46
N ASN A 772 27.88 -35.43 -15.32
CA ASN A 772 27.94 -35.26 -16.76
C ASN A 772 27.12 -34.06 -17.29
N PHE A 773 26.53 -33.24 -16.42
CA PHE A 773 25.78 -32.03 -16.82
C PHE A 773 26.59 -30.75 -16.53
N PRO A 774 27.35 -30.23 -17.51
CA PRO A 774 28.31 -29.15 -17.28
C PRO A 774 27.66 -27.81 -16.90
N ASN A 775 26.38 -27.63 -17.24
CA ASN A 775 25.63 -26.39 -16.99
C ASN A 775 24.68 -26.49 -15.79
N LEU A 776 24.59 -27.65 -15.13
CA LEU A 776 23.64 -27.89 -14.05
C LEU A 776 24.04 -27.09 -12.80
N ARG A 777 23.12 -26.25 -12.34
CA ARG A 777 23.32 -25.35 -11.18
C ARG A 777 22.34 -25.64 -10.05
N CYS A 778 21.19 -26.23 -10.36
CA CYS A 778 20.11 -26.44 -9.41
C CYS A 778 19.60 -27.88 -9.50
N VAL A 779 19.63 -28.60 -8.37
CA VAL A 779 19.00 -29.92 -8.23
C VAL A 779 18.14 -29.89 -6.98
N ARG A 780 16.84 -30.14 -7.13
CA ARG A 780 15.92 -30.16 -5.99
C ARG A 780 15.43 -31.58 -5.71
N LEU A 781 15.59 -32.05 -4.47
CA LEU A 781 15.30 -33.44 -4.05
C LEU A 781 14.47 -33.54 -2.76
N GLU A 782 14.00 -32.43 -2.20
CA GLU A 782 13.27 -32.43 -0.93
C GLU A 782 12.03 -33.34 -1.00
N GLY A 783 11.64 -33.95 0.13
CA GLY A 783 10.45 -34.81 0.18
C GLY A 783 10.61 -36.21 -0.42
N ASN A 784 11.83 -36.61 -0.82
CA ASN A 784 12.15 -38.00 -1.19
C ASN A 784 12.53 -38.86 0.03
N ARG A 785 12.75 -40.16 -0.19
CA ARG A 785 13.14 -41.15 0.84
C ARG A 785 14.66 -41.42 0.84
N LEU A 786 15.45 -40.37 0.67
CA LEU A 786 16.91 -40.42 0.56
C LEU A 786 17.60 -40.29 1.94
N ASP A 787 18.78 -40.92 2.07
CA ASP A 787 19.65 -40.73 3.23
C ASP A 787 20.08 -39.26 3.36
N SER A 788 20.00 -38.72 4.59
CA SER A 788 20.40 -37.34 4.92
C SER A 788 21.80 -36.94 4.42
N ARG A 789 22.73 -37.88 4.30
CA ARG A 789 24.09 -37.66 3.78
C ARG A 789 24.07 -37.34 2.29
N ILE A 790 23.28 -38.06 1.49
CA ILE A 790 23.12 -37.81 0.05
C ILE A 790 22.52 -36.42 -0.16
N MET A 791 21.48 -36.08 0.61
CA MET A 791 20.85 -34.77 0.57
C MET A 791 21.82 -33.63 0.89
N THR A 792 22.73 -33.86 1.85
CA THR A 792 23.75 -32.87 2.23
C THR A 792 24.79 -32.66 1.13
N VAL A 793 25.24 -33.75 0.47
CA VAL A 793 26.17 -33.68 -0.67
C VAL A 793 25.56 -32.89 -1.82
N ILE A 794 24.33 -33.23 -2.21
CA ILE A 794 23.64 -32.54 -3.31
C ILE A 794 23.41 -31.06 -2.97
N LYS A 795 22.95 -30.72 -1.76
CA LYS A 795 22.76 -29.31 -1.34
C LYS A 795 24.05 -28.49 -1.37
N ARG A 796 25.19 -29.12 -1.08
CA ARG A 796 26.50 -28.46 -1.12
C ARG A 796 26.98 -28.23 -2.55
N GLN A 797 26.73 -29.19 -3.45
CA GLN A 797 27.15 -29.13 -4.86
C GLN A 797 26.23 -28.25 -5.71
N TYR A 798 24.92 -28.24 -5.38
CA TYR A 798 23.88 -27.50 -6.08
C TYR A 798 23.03 -26.69 -5.07
N PRO A 799 23.57 -25.57 -4.55
CA PRO A 799 22.85 -24.76 -3.58
C PRO A 799 21.57 -24.17 -4.20
N LYS A 800 20.50 -24.05 -3.41
CA LYS A 800 19.30 -23.33 -3.84
C LYS A 800 19.71 -21.91 -4.25
N PRO A 801 19.29 -21.40 -5.42
CA PRO A 801 19.45 -19.99 -5.72
C PRO A 801 18.76 -19.17 -4.61
N GLU A 802 19.44 -18.14 -4.11
CA GLU A 802 18.78 -17.14 -3.27
C GLU A 802 17.55 -16.62 -4.02
N LEU A 803 16.39 -16.64 -3.37
CA LEU A 803 15.18 -16.00 -3.88
C LEU A 803 15.46 -14.50 -3.98
N VAL A 804 15.92 -14.03 -5.14
CA VAL A 804 15.72 -12.65 -5.55
C VAL A 804 14.27 -12.57 -5.96
N GLY A 805 13.46 -11.86 -5.18
CA GLY A 805 12.01 -11.77 -5.36
C GLY A 805 11.61 -11.47 -6.80
N LEU A 806 10.83 -12.38 -7.37
CA LEU A 806 9.85 -12.09 -8.39
C LEU A 806 8.52 -12.57 -7.79
N GLU A 807 7.93 -11.68 -6.97
CA GLU A 807 6.47 -11.59 -6.86
C GLU A 807 5.90 -11.03 -8.17
#